data_AF-A0A942CFZ6-F1
#
_entry.id   AF-A0A942CFZ6-F1
#
_cell.length_a   1.000
_cell.length_b   1.000
_cell.length_c   1.000
_cell.angle_alpha   90.00
_cell.angle_beta   90.00
_cell.angle_gamma   90.00
#
_symmetry.space_group_name_H-M   'P 1'
#
loop_
_entity.id
_entity.type
_entity.pdbx_description
1 polymer ?
#
loop_
_entity_poly.entity_id
_entity_poly.type
_entity_poly.pdbx_seq_one_letter_code
_entity_poly.pdbx_strand_id
1 'polypeptide(L)'
;MRYAVASGSHELVRGRAQVGGAEIIVCTDGTALFDGGAMFGVVPKTLWSRKVSADAQNRIAIGLNCVVVRIGGKTLLIETGFGNKLTPKLREIYGAQSLLPESLREAGIALADVDIVINSHLHWDHCSWNTTLQPDGSVTPTFPNAQYIAHQGEVEHGRQQFERDRISYVADNYEPLIANGQMRLVESADFSDGRCHLMDGVWLEIFPGHTEQLMTVHVESEGEHACFVSDLVPTSAHLEPTWAMGYDLAPLRTTEERKRFYARAIAEQWLVLFPHDHDVPMTKLLKDERGKVIAEQQTKREKISSRHSAGAEAKQIAPLGPQESHTHEQAMLAMTRELEQSRESFQSFVDALPVEAYIKDKNGRFVFYNQQLAKRFCISKTEWIGKTSYDLWSREAADQLTAEDRYVMETGKSFEGNVALPNSDGSMNFWKIIKVRFNQGGVPMMAGVGIDLTAEQLRERNLEQTKDDLRNANRRLQHLSVTDELTDLWNRRAFGIRIAEEMAVAHRMKSPLTLALIDLDNFKAINDSFGHPYGDHVLRQMAEVLRTNKRVEDIAVRYGGEEFALLLPRSDQAAAAIVCERLLTAMREYPWEKRPVNASIGIATLEDDETAEQLAHRADLALYRAKRTGKARLVAYSPELEWE
;
A
#
# COMPACT_ATOMS: atom_id res chain seq x y z
N MET A 1 -13.10 4.46 -26.88
CA MET A 1 -12.36 5.42 -26.05
C MET A 1 -11.55 6.34 -26.93
N ARG A 2 -11.64 7.67 -26.74
CA ARG A 2 -10.81 8.66 -27.43
C ARG A 2 -10.04 9.46 -26.39
N TYR A 3 -8.74 9.62 -26.56
CA TYR A 3 -7.91 10.43 -25.67
C TYR A 3 -6.84 11.20 -26.44
N ALA A 4 -6.41 12.32 -25.86
CA ALA A 4 -5.37 13.19 -26.39
C ALA A 4 -4.43 13.60 -25.25
N VAL A 5 -3.14 13.62 -25.54
CA VAL A 5 -2.09 14.04 -24.61
C VAL A 5 -1.42 15.31 -25.14
N ALA A 6 -1.18 16.25 -24.23
CA ALA A 6 -0.44 17.48 -24.46
C ALA A 6 0.96 17.20 -25.00
N SER A 7 1.47 18.07 -25.89
CA SER A 7 2.80 17.86 -26.51
C SER A 7 3.90 18.75 -25.91
N GLY A 8 3.53 19.76 -25.11
CA GLY A 8 4.46 20.68 -24.47
C GLY A 8 4.61 20.46 -22.96
N SER A 9 5.84 20.62 -22.45
CA SER A 9 6.16 20.53 -21.01
C SER A 9 5.51 21.61 -20.14
N HIS A 10 4.96 22.67 -20.75
CA HIS A 10 4.35 23.81 -20.07
C HIS A 10 2.81 23.80 -20.05
N GLU A 11 2.17 22.79 -20.65
CA GLU A 11 0.71 22.70 -20.64
C GLU A 11 0.21 22.29 -19.25
N LEU A 12 -0.71 23.08 -18.68
CA LEU A 12 -1.32 22.83 -17.37
C LEU A 12 -2.37 21.69 -17.42
N VAL A 13 -3.01 21.52 -18.59
CA VAL A 13 -3.85 20.37 -18.89
C VAL A 13 -3.05 19.38 -19.74
N ARG A 14 -2.66 18.25 -19.16
CA ARG A 14 -1.78 17.24 -19.76
C ARG A 14 -2.49 16.27 -20.69
N GLY A 15 -3.81 16.16 -20.58
CA GLY A 15 -4.57 15.36 -21.51
C GLY A 15 -6.05 15.32 -21.17
N ARG A 16 -6.83 14.87 -22.16
CA ARG A 16 -8.27 14.65 -22.03
C ARG A 16 -8.63 13.29 -22.61
N ALA A 17 -9.55 12.59 -21.98
CA ALA A 17 -10.10 11.34 -22.47
C ALA A 17 -11.62 11.31 -22.28
N GLN A 18 -12.29 10.62 -23.19
CA GLN A 18 -13.69 10.24 -23.04
C GLN A 18 -13.75 8.72 -22.85
N VAL A 19 -14.31 8.30 -21.72
CA VAL A 19 -14.48 6.91 -21.29
C VAL A 19 -15.98 6.65 -21.19
N GLY A 20 -16.59 6.14 -22.26
CA GLY A 20 -18.05 6.11 -22.39
C GLY A 20 -18.66 7.49 -22.14
N GLY A 21 -19.58 7.58 -21.17
CA GLY A 21 -20.20 8.83 -20.73
C GLY A 21 -19.34 9.72 -19.81
N ALA A 22 -18.16 9.27 -19.36
CA ALA A 22 -17.30 10.00 -18.44
C ALA A 22 -16.21 10.83 -19.16
N GLU A 23 -16.10 12.11 -18.80
CA GLU A 23 -14.96 12.97 -19.22
C GLU A 23 -13.83 12.84 -18.18
N ILE A 24 -12.61 12.60 -18.65
CA ILE A 24 -11.39 12.57 -17.84
C ILE A 24 -10.46 13.68 -18.30
N ILE A 25 -9.93 14.46 -17.36
CA ILE A 25 -8.98 15.55 -17.63
C ILE A 25 -7.80 15.39 -16.68
N VAL A 26 -6.58 15.33 -17.22
CA VAL A 26 -5.36 15.30 -16.41
C VAL A 26 -4.84 16.72 -16.23
N CYS A 27 -4.94 17.24 -15.01
CA CYS A 27 -4.44 18.55 -14.62
C CYS A 27 -3.11 18.36 -13.86
N THR A 28 -2.06 19.11 -14.20
CA THR A 28 -0.79 18.99 -13.49
C THR A 28 -0.70 19.96 -12.32
N ASP A 29 -0.15 19.55 -11.20
CA ASP A 29 0.37 20.43 -10.14
C ASP A 29 1.83 20.87 -10.44
N GLY A 30 2.31 20.57 -11.65
CA GLY A 30 3.65 20.83 -12.15
C GLY A 30 4.55 19.59 -12.09
N THR A 31 5.85 19.85 -12.05
CA THR A 31 6.87 18.81 -11.84
C THR A 31 7.61 19.00 -10.53
N ALA A 32 8.20 17.91 -10.05
CA ALA A 32 9.14 17.90 -8.93
C ALA A 32 10.38 17.08 -9.27
N LEU A 33 11.46 17.29 -8.53
CA LEU A 33 12.76 16.65 -8.73
C LEU A 33 13.03 15.65 -7.61
N PHE A 34 13.01 14.36 -7.93
CA PHE A 34 13.20 13.28 -6.98
C PHE A 34 14.51 12.55 -7.28
N ASP A 35 15.17 11.96 -6.28
CA ASP A 35 16.37 11.16 -6.56
C ASP A 35 16.02 9.94 -7.40
N GLY A 36 16.70 9.76 -8.52
CA GLY A 36 16.47 8.64 -9.44
C GLY A 36 16.81 7.29 -8.82
N GLY A 37 17.79 7.22 -7.91
CA GLY A 37 18.07 6.00 -7.17
C GLY A 37 16.90 5.60 -6.28
N ALA A 38 16.31 6.57 -5.56
CA ALA A 38 15.13 6.34 -4.74
C ALA A 38 13.90 5.95 -5.57
N MET A 39 13.67 6.57 -6.73
CA MET A 39 12.56 6.22 -7.63
C MET A 39 12.71 4.82 -8.26
N PHE A 40 13.92 4.31 -8.45
CA PHE A 40 14.15 3.01 -9.09
C PHE A 40 14.70 1.92 -8.15
N GLY A 41 14.83 2.22 -6.86
CA GLY A 41 15.22 1.26 -5.81
C GLY A 41 16.53 0.53 -6.12
N VAL A 42 16.45 -0.80 -6.23
CA VAL A 42 17.62 -1.66 -6.48
C VAL A 42 18.10 -1.68 -7.93
N VAL A 43 17.37 -1.04 -8.85
CA VAL A 43 17.72 -1.04 -10.27
C VAL A 43 18.96 -0.16 -10.48
N PRO A 44 20.03 -0.68 -11.11
CA PRO A 44 21.22 0.13 -11.37
C PRO A 44 20.94 1.33 -12.27
N LYS A 45 21.59 2.46 -11.97
CA LYS A 45 21.52 3.70 -12.77
C LYS A 45 21.79 3.48 -14.25
N THR A 46 22.72 2.58 -14.59
CA THR A 46 23.07 2.25 -15.98
C THR A 46 21.91 1.64 -16.78
N LEU A 47 20.86 1.13 -16.11
CA LEU A 47 19.64 0.61 -16.71
C LEU A 47 18.53 1.65 -16.70
N TRP A 48 18.18 2.21 -15.54
CA TRP A 48 17.03 3.12 -15.47
C TRP A 48 17.28 4.45 -16.17
N SER A 49 18.53 4.93 -16.25
CA SER A 49 18.84 6.19 -16.96
C SER A 49 18.62 6.11 -18.47
N ARG A 50 18.40 4.90 -19.02
CA ARG A 50 18.00 4.70 -20.41
C ARG A 50 16.51 4.99 -20.64
N LYS A 51 15.73 5.05 -19.56
CA LYS A 51 14.29 5.31 -19.59
C LYS A 51 13.97 6.75 -19.20
N VAL A 52 14.68 7.29 -18.21
CA VAL A 52 14.44 8.65 -17.70
C VAL A 52 15.78 9.37 -17.56
N SER A 53 15.84 10.62 -18.00
CA SER A 53 17.04 11.44 -17.87
C SER A 53 17.16 11.99 -16.44
N ALA A 54 18.35 11.85 -15.86
CA ALA A 54 18.67 12.45 -14.57
C ALA A 54 19.64 13.62 -14.70
N ASP A 55 19.54 14.58 -13.79
CA ASP A 55 20.46 15.71 -13.69
C ASP A 55 21.81 15.31 -13.05
N ALA A 56 22.70 16.30 -12.90
CA ALA A 56 24.02 16.12 -12.30
C ALA A 56 23.97 15.71 -10.81
N GLN A 57 22.85 15.96 -10.12
CA GLN A 57 22.59 15.56 -8.74
C GLN A 57 21.84 14.22 -8.65
N ASN A 58 21.73 13.48 -9.77
CA ASN A 58 21.01 12.22 -9.87
C ASN A 58 19.47 12.34 -9.72
N ARG A 59 18.90 13.54 -9.86
CA ARG A 59 17.47 13.75 -9.75
C ARG A 59 16.77 13.58 -11.10
N ILE A 60 15.57 13.01 -11.07
CA ILE A 60 14.68 12.90 -12.22
C ILE A 60 13.48 13.83 -12.03
N ALA A 61 12.96 14.36 -13.13
CA ALA A 61 11.68 15.08 -13.09
C ALA A 61 10.53 14.07 -13.01
N ILE A 62 9.68 14.22 -12.01
CA ILE A 62 8.42 13.52 -11.87
C ILE A 62 7.27 14.50 -12.16
N GLY A 63 6.21 14.01 -12.80
CA GLY A 63 4.95 14.73 -12.91
C GLY A 63 4.17 14.72 -11.60
N LEU A 64 3.25 15.65 -11.45
CA LEU A 64 2.24 15.66 -10.38
C LEU A 64 0.86 15.73 -11.04
N ASN A 65 0.40 14.60 -11.56
CA ASN A 65 -0.84 14.53 -12.32
C ASN A 65 -2.02 14.30 -11.38
N CYS A 66 -2.90 15.29 -11.29
CA CYS A 66 -4.19 15.20 -10.60
C CYS A 66 -5.29 15.00 -11.65
N VAL A 67 -6.21 14.08 -11.44
CA VAL A 67 -7.17 13.67 -12.47
C VAL A 67 -8.58 14.11 -12.11
N VAL A 68 -9.17 14.93 -12.97
CA VAL A 68 -10.59 15.28 -12.87
C VAL A 68 -11.40 14.25 -13.64
N VAL A 69 -12.49 13.79 -13.03
CA VAL A 69 -13.49 12.92 -13.66
C VAL A 69 -14.85 13.59 -13.56
N ARG A 70 -15.52 13.78 -14.70
CA ARG A 70 -16.93 14.19 -14.74
C ARG A 70 -17.80 13.04 -15.18
N ILE A 71 -18.66 12.56 -14.28
CA ILE A 71 -19.56 11.43 -14.50
C ILE A 71 -20.81 11.60 -13.63
N GLY A 72 -21.98 11.23 -14.15
CA GLY A 72 -23.23 11.27 -13.37
C GLY A 72 -23.62 12.67 -12.86
N GLY A 73 -23.19 13.74 -13.54
CA GLY A 73 -23.41 15.12 -13.11
C GLY A 73 -22.54 15.56 -11.92
N LYS A 74 -21.52 14.79 -11.56
CA LYS A 74 -20.55 15.08 -10.50
C LYS A 74 -19.16 15.38 -11.07
N THR A 75 -18.42 16.24 -10.38
CA THR A 75 -17.00 16.51 -10.65
C THR A 75 -16.17 15.92 -9.51
N LEU A 76 -15.39 14.89 -9.84
CA LEU A 76 -14.46 14.25 -8.92
C LEU A 76 -13.04 14.69 -9.24
N LEU A 77 -12.20 14.78 -8.23
CA LEU A 77 -10.77 15.04 -8.33
C LEU A 77 -9.99 13.91 -7.65
N ILE A 78 -9.08 13.27 -8.38
CA ILE A 78 -8.21 12.21 -7.88
C ILE A 78 -6.82 12.84 -7.68
N GLU A 79 -6.34 12.81 -6.44
CA GLU A 79 -5.17 13.52 -5.94
C GLU A 79 -5.21 15.05 -6.08
N THR A 80 -4.32 15.67 -5.31
CA THR A 80 -4.23 17.12 -5.20
C THR A 80 -2.79 17.65 -5.27
N GLY A 81 -1.75 16.83 -5.25
CA GLY A 81 -0.37 17.33 -5.44
C GLY A 81 0.25 17.95 -4.17
N PHE A 82 1.18 18.89 -4.35
CA PHE A 82 2.15 19.39 -3.36
C PHE A 82 1.68 20.53 -2.47
N GLY A 83 0.59 21.22 -2.82
CA GLY A 83 0.03 22.26 -1.96
C GLY A 83 0.95 23.46 -1.73
N ASN A 84 0.53 24.33 -0.82
CA ASN A 84 1.28 25.53 -0.43
C ASN A 84 2.01 25.41 0.93
N LYS A 85 2.00 24.22 1.56
CA LYS A 85 2.52 23.97 2.92
C LYS A 85 4.00 23.60 2.99
N LEU A 86 4.65 23.35 1.85
CA LEU A 86 6.09 23.08 1.84
C LEU A 86 6.89 24.28 2.35
N THR A 87 7.85 24.00 3.23
CA THR A 87 8.83 25.01 3.66
C THR A 87 9.63 25.51 2.44
N PRO A 88 10.16 26.75 2.46
CA PRO A 88 10.98 27.27 1.37
C PRO A 88 12.14 26.34 0.98
N LYS A 89 12.78 25.72 1.98
CA LYS A 89 13.85 24.75 1.80
C LYS A 89 13.41 23.50 1.05
N LEU A 90 12.28 22.90 1.43
CA LEU A 90 11.76 21.71 0.75
C LEU A 90 11.30 22.05 -0.67
N ARG A 91 10.65 23.21 -0.86
CA ARG A 91 10.26 23.70 -2.19
C ARG A 91 11.45 23.85 -3.12
N GLU A 92 12.58 24.36 -2.62
CA GLU A 92 13.84 24.46 -3.37
C GLU A 92 14.44 23.07 -3.68
N ILE A 93 14.49 22.17 -2.70
CA ILE A 93 15.03 20.81 -2.86
C ILE A 93 14.31 20.06 -4.00
N TYR A 94 12.97 20.09 -3.96
CA TYR A 94 12.14 19.36 -4.91
C TYR A 94 11.79 20.17 -6.16
N GLY A 95 12.13 21.46 -6.24
CA GLY A 95 11.72 22.31 -7.37
C GLY A 95 10.19 22.39 -7.55
N ALA A 96 9.45 22.28 -6.45
CA ALA A 96 8.00 22.14 -6.42
C ALA A 96 7.28 23.38 -6.99
N GLN A 97 6.38 23.16 -7.94
CA GLN A 97 5.68 24.24 -8.67
C GLN A 97 4.29 24.58 -8.10
N SER A 98 3.55 23.59 -7.59
CA SER A 98 2.24 23.77 -6.92
C SER A 98 1.17 24.47 -7.78
N LEU A 99 0.99 24.03 -9.03
CA LEU A 99 0.16 24.68 -10.08
C LEU A 99 -1.29 24.18 -10.20
N LEU A 100 -1.77 23.30 -9.32
CA LEU A 100 -3.08 22.66 -9.48
C LEU A 100 -4.25 23.67 -9.57
N PRO A 101 -4.35 24.72 -8.73
CA PRO A 101 -5.44 25.69 -8.84
C PRO A 101 -5.49 26.37 -10.22
N GLU A 102 -4.33 26.72 -10.78
CA GLU A 102 -4.21 27.27 -12.12
C GLU A 102 -4.64 26.26 -13.19
N SER A 103 -4.21 25.00 -13.04
CA SER A 103 -4.55 23.91 -13.97
C SER A 103 -6.04 23.57 -13.98
N LEU A 104 -6.71 23.59 -12.83
CA LEU A 104 -8.15 23.40 -12.74
C LEU A 104 -8.90 24.58 -13.38
N ARG A 105 -8.44 25.81 -13.16
CA ARG A 105 -9.00 27.00 -13.80
C ARG A 105 -8.87 26.93 -15.33
N GLU A 106 -7.72 26.51 -15.85
CA GLU A 106 -7.51 26.29 -17.28
C GLU A 106 -8.43 25.19 -17.85
N ALA A 107 -8.68 24.14 -17.06
CA ALA A 107 -9.63 23.10 -17.40
C ALA A 107 -11.11 23.54 -17.31
N GLY A 108 -11.38 24.75 -16.80
CA GLY A 108 -12.73 25.30 -16.63
C GLY A 108 -13.45 24.73 -15.40
N ILE A 109 -12.71 24.53 -14.30
CA ILE A 109 -13.22 23.96 -13.04
C ILE A 109 -12.86 24.93 -11.91
N ALA A 110 -13.86 25.45 -11.20
CA ALA A 110 -13.61 26.17 -9.97
C ALA A 110 -13.39 25.18 -8.81
N LEU A 111 -12.59 25.58 -7.81
CA LEU A 111 -12.33 24.74 -6.63
C LEU A 111 -13.63 24.37 -5.87
N ALA A 112 -14.63 25.25 -5.90
CA ALA A 112 -15.93 25.03 -5.28
C ALA A 112 -16.85 24.09 -6.09
N ASP A 113 -16.54 23.80 -7.35
CA ASP A 113 -17.33 22.91 -8.20
C ASP A 113 -16.93 21.43 -8.04
N VAL A 114 -15.86 21.14 -7.31
CA VAL A 114 -15.44 19.77 -7.01
C VAL A 114 -16.36 19.19 -5.95
N ASP A 115 -17.06 18.11 -6.30
CA ASP A 115 -17.99 17.40 -5.42
C ASP A 115 -17.27 16.38 -4.53
N ILE A 116 -16.25 15.71 -5.05
CA ILE A 116 -15.53 14.62 -4.37
C ILE A 116 -14.04 14.74 -4.66
N VAL A 117 -13.21 14.65 -3.62
CA VAL A 117 -11.76 14.46 -3.73
C VAL A 117 -11.43 13.05 -3.27
N ILE A 118 -10.69 12.28 -4.07
CA ILE A 118 -10.25 10.92 -3.75
C ILE A 118 -8.73 10.93 -3.61
N ASN A 119 -8.23 10.50 -2.45
CA ASN A 119 -6.81 10.28 -2.20
C ASN A 119 -6.52 8.78 -2.25
N SER A 120 -5.60 8.36 -3.12
CA SER A 120 -5.12 6.98 -3.19
C SER A 120 -4.37 6.59 -1.92
N HIS A 121 -3.60 7.52 -1.38
CA HIS A 121 -2.85 7.41 -0.13
C HIS A 121 -2.49 8.82 0.36
N LEU A 122 -1.97 8.94 1.59
CA LEU A 122 -1.81 10.24 2.27
C LEU A 122 -0.37 10.78 2.31
N HIS A 123 0.46 10.40 1.33
CA HIS A 123 1.75 11.06 1.16
C HIS A 123 1.57 12.51 0.68
N TRP A 124 2.47 13.39 1.10
CA TRP A 124 2.37 14.83 0.87
C TRP A 124 2.40 15.22 -0.61
N ASP A 125 3.01 14.42 -1.46
CA ASP A 125 3.03 14.63 -2.90
C ASP A 125 1.69 14.37 -3.61
N HIS A 126 0.74 13.77 -2.89
CA HIS A 126 -0.57 13.39 -3.39
C HIS A 126 -1.71 14.20 -2.75
N CYS A 127 -1.58 14.55 -1.47
CA CYS A 127 -2.69 15.13 -0.70
C CYS A 127 -2.48 16.56 -0.19
N SER A 128 -1.43 17.28 -0.56
CA SER A 128 -1.11 18.56 0.08
C SER A 128 -1.99 19.74 -0.34
N TRP A 129 -2.68 19.71 -1.48
CA TRP A 129 -3.74 20.67 -1.77
C TRP A 129 -5.10 20.25 -1.23
N ASN A 130 -5.23 19.15 -0.48
CA ASN A 130 -6.48 18.85 0.22
C ASN A 130 -6.91 20.03 1.10
N THR A 131 -5.93 20.63 1.78
CA THR A 131 -6.08 21.88 2.54
C THR A 131 -5.19 22.98 1.97
N THR A 132 -5.47 24.23 2.33
CA THR A 132 -4.68 25.42 2.00
C THR A 132 -4.24 26.07 3.30
N LEU A 133 -2.94 26.35 3.42
CA LEU A 133 -2.42 27.22 4.49
C LEU A 133 -2.73 28.67 4.14
N GLN A 134 -3.55 29.32 4.97
CA GLN A 134 -3.95 30.70 4.82
C GLN A 134 -2.85 31.65 5.33
N PRO A 135 -2.85 32.93 4.90
CA PRO A 135 -1.89 33.93 5.38
C PRO A 135 -1.92 34.16 6.89
N ASP A 136 -3.05 33.89 7.55
CA ASP A 136 -3.21 33.99 9.01
C ASP A 136 -2.71 32.75 9.77
N GLY A 137 -2.16 31.77 9.07
CA GLY A 137 -1.67 30.51 9.62
C GLY A 137 -2.74 29.44 9.80
N SER A 138 -4.01 29.74 9.52
CA SER A 138 -5.07 28.73 9.56
C SER A 138 -4.97 27.76 8.38
N VAL A 139 -5.44 26.53 8.57
CA VAL A 139 -5.47 25.50 7.54
C VAL A 139 -6.92 25.19 7.22
N THR A 140 -7.35 25.46 5.98
CA THR A 140 -8.74 25.31 5.55
C THR A 140 -8.84 24.35 4.36
N PRO A 141 -10.00 23.70 4.13
CA PRO A 141 -10.23 22.92 2.91
C PRO A 141 -10.00 23.77 1.65
N THR A 142 -9.28 23.23 0.67
CA THR A 142 -9.10 23.89 -0.64
C THR A 142 -10.34 23.75 -1.52
N PHE A 143 -11.05 22.64 -1.40
CA PHE A 143 -12.27 22.31 -2.14
C PHE A 143 -13.45 22.34 -1.15
N PRO A 144 -14.02 23.53 -0.87
CA PRO A 144 -14.90 23.74 0.28
C PRO A 144 -16.21 22.94 0.23
N ASN A 145 -16.68 22.58 -0.97
CA ASN A 145 -17.92 21.82 -1.15
C ASN A 145 -17.68 20.31 -1.31
N ALA A 146 -16.42 19.87 -1.38
CA ALA A 146 -16.10 18.50 -1.65
C ALA A 146 -16.25 17.61 -0.41
N GLN A 147 -16.69 16.37 -0.63
CA GLN A 147 -16.40 15.26 0.28
C GLN A 147 -15.02 14.68 -0.08
N TYR A 148 -14.13 14.58 0.89
CA TYR A 148 -12.83 13.97 0.73
C TYR A 148 -12.91 12.48 1.09
N ILE A 149 -12.20 11.64 0.36
CA ILE A 149 -12.19 10.20 0.56
C ILE A 149 -10.75 9.72 0.69
N ALA A 150 -10.48 9.01 1.79
CA ALA A 150 -9.22 8.34 2.04
C ALA A 150 -9.48 7.02 2.79
N HIS A 151 -8.55 6.08 2.74
CA HIS A 151 -8.68 4.86 3.54
C HIS A 151 -8.34 5.13 5.01
N GLN A 152 -9.12 4.59 5.95
CA GLN A 152 -8.89 4.78 7.39
C GLN A 152 -7.48 4.35 7.82
N GLY A 153 -7.02 3.21 7.30
CA GLY A 153 -5.68 2.70 7.59
C GLY A 153 -4.53 3.62 7.15
N GLU A 154 -4.73 4.51 6.15
CA GLU A 154 -3.72 5.53 5.80
C GLU A 154 -3.60 6.59 6.91
N VAL A 155 -4.72 7.02 7.47
CA VAL A 155 -4.76 7.98 8.59
C VAL A 155 -4.15 7.35 9.84
N GLU A 156 -4.51 6.10 10.13
CA GLU A 156 -3.96 5.36 11.28
C GLU A 156 -2.45 5.18 11.15
N HIS A 157 -1.96 4.83 9.97
CA HIS A 157 -0.53 4.72 9.70
C HIS A 157 0.18 6.08 9.81
N GLY A 158 -0.39 7.12 9.21
CA GLY A 158 0.11 8.49 9.31
C GLY A 158 0.22 8.97 10.76
N ARG A 159 -0.75 8.65 11.61
CA ARG A 159 -0.74 8.99 13.05
C ARG A 159 0.33 8.24 13.85
N GLN A 160 0.78 7.08 13.38
CA GLN A 160 1.85 6.33 14.06
C GLN A 160 3.22 6.99 13.91
N GLN A 161 3.41 7.84 12.90
CA GLN A 161 4.63 8.65 12.70
C GLN A 161 5.91 7.80 12.75
N PHE A 162 5.92 6.66 12.06
CA PHE A 162 7.10 5.79 11.99
C PHE A 162 8.32 6.55 11.44
N GLU A 163 9.51 6.22 11.95
CA GLU A 163 10.74 6.93 11.60
C GLU A 163 11.03 6.96 10.10
N ARG A 164 10.66 5.90 9.37
CA ARG A 164 10.93 5.73 7.94
C ARG A 164 10.18 6.74 7.08
N ASP A 165 8.90 6.95 7.35
CA ASP A 165 7.95 7.61 6.45
C ASP A 165 7.13 8.72 7.11
N ARG A 166 7.43 9.09 8.37
CA ARG A 166 6.82 10.27 9.01
C ARG A 166 6.93 11.56 8.20
N ILE A 167 7.99 11.71 7.39
CA ILE A 167 8.15 12.87 6.51
C ILE A 167 7.17 12.85 5.33
N SER A 168 6.65 11.66 5.00
CA SER A 168 5.68 11.47 3.94
C SER A 168 4.27 11.90 4.39
N TYR A 169 3.92 11.74 5.67
CA TYR A 169 2.58 12.03 6.20
C TYR A 169 2.52 13.36 6.95
N VAL A 170 1.88 14.36 6.33
CA VAL A 170 1.69 15.69 6.92
C VAL A 170 0.25 15.84 7.41
N ALA A 171 0.06 15.82 8.73
CA ALA A 171 -1.28 15.84 9.36
C ALA A 171 -2.17 17.00 8.89
N ASP A 172 -1.61 18.19 8.68
CA ASP A 172 -2.35 19.38 8.21
C ASP A 172 -3.02 19.18 6.84
N ASN A 173 -2.62 18.16 6.07
CA ASN A 173 -3.24 17.84 4.79
C ASN A 173 -4.61 17.15 4.93
N TYR A 174 -4.90 16.50 6.06
CA TYR A 174 -6.10 15.67 6.19
C TYR A 174 -6.80 15.75 7.55
N GLU A 175 -6.08 15.97 8.67
CA GLU A 175 -6.71 16.05 10.00
C GLU A 175 -7.77 17.16 10.12
N PRO A 176 -7.58 18.39 9.55
CA PRO A 176 -8.63 19.40 9.58
C PRO A 176 -9.93 18.96 8.87
N LEU A 177 -9.81 18.14 7.83
CA LEU A 177 -10.94 17.62 7.05
C LEU A 177 -11.67 16.48 7.78
N ILE A 178 -10.93 15.69 8.57
CA ILE A 178 -11.52 14.69 9.45
C ILE A 178 -12.27 15.40 10.58
N ALA A 179 -11.62 16.38 11.21
CA ALA A 179 -12.18 17.11 12.35
C ALA A 179 -13.47 17.88 12.00
N ASN A 180 -13.59 18.39 10.78
CA ASN A 180 -14.78 19.12 10.32
C ASN A 180 -15.82 18.22 9.60
N GLY A 181 -15.56 16.92 9.48
CA GLY A 181 -16.46 15.94 8.88
C GLY A 181 -16.52 15.94 7.35
N GLN A 182 -15.66 16.69 6.65
CA GLN A 182 -15.59 16.66 5.18
C GLN A 182 -14.85 15.44 4.64
N MET A 183 -13.97 14.82 5.44
CA MET A 183 -13.29 13.58 5.05
C MET A 183 -14.07 12.35 5.52
N ARG A 184 -14.56 11.58 4.56
CA ARG A 184 -15.08 10.23 4.75
C ARG A 184 -13.91 9.24 4.69
N LEU A 185 -13.74 8.48 5.76
CA LEU A 185 -12.77 7.39 5.81
C LEU A 185 -13.47 6.10 5.37
N VAL A 186 -12.95 5.46 4.32
CA VAL A 186 -13.40 4.11 3.93
C VAL A 186 -12.62 3.08 4.72
N GLU A 187 -13.30 2.02 5.14
CA GLU A 187 -12.72 0.92 5.91
C GLU A 187 -12.59 -0.33 5.05
N SER A 188 -11.77 -1.29 5.48
CA SER A 188 -11.64 -2.57 4.77
C SER A 188 -12.96 -3.32 4.64
N ALA A 189 -13.92 -3.08 5.55
CA ALA A 189 -15.27 -3.65 5.49
C ALA A 189 -16.14 -3.08 4.35
N ASP A 190 -15.81 -1.88 3.84
CA ASP A 190 -16.52 -1.27 2.69
C ASP A 190 -16.13 -1.92 1.35
N PHE A 191 -15.12 -2.81 1.34
CA PHE A 191 -14.65 -3.49 0.14
C PHE A 191 -15.29 -4.89 0.03
N SER A 192 -16.35 -4.99 -0.77
CA SER A 192 -16.94 -6.28 -1.16
C SER A 192 -16.30 -6.77 -2.45
N ASP A 193 -15.88 -8.05 -2.49
CA ASP A 193 -15.17 -8.63 -3.64
C ASP A 193 -13.93 -7.82 -4.07
N GLY A 194 -13.26 -7.19 -3.10
CA GLY A 194 -12.08 -6.34 -3.31
C GLY A 194 -12.37 -4.95 -3.86
N ARG A 195 -13.65 -4.53 -3.94
CA ARG A 195 -14.06 -3.23 -4.48
C ARG A 195 -14.90 -2.43 -3.50
N CYS A 196 -14.61 -1.14 -3.36
CA CYS A 196 -15.46 -0.18 -2.65
C CYS A 196 -16.14 0.75 -3.66
N HIS A 197 -17.44 0.61 -3.87
CA HIS A 197 -18.19 1.43 -4.81
C HIS A 197 -18.54 2.79 -4.19
N LEU A 198 -18.10 3.87 -4.83
CA LEU A 198 -18.39 5.24 -4.38
C LEU A 198 -19.68 5.77 -5.01
N MET A 199 -19.84 5.50 -6.30
CA MET A 199 -21.01 5.85 -7.09
C MET A 199 -21.07 4.97 -8.34
N ASP A 200 -22.15 5.08 -9.11
CA ASP A 200 -22.26 4.35 -10.37
C ASP A 200 -21.10 4.71 -11.31
N GLY A 201 -20.43 3.68 -11.82
CA GLY A 201 -19.23 3.81 -12.65
C GLY A 201 -17.94 4.22 -11.93
N VAL A 202 -17.90 4.43 -10.60
CA VAL A 202 -16.67 4.79 -9.87
C VAL A 202 -16.47 3.93 -8.61
N TRP A 203 -15.34 3.24 -8.52
CA TRP A 203 -14.99 2.42 -7.36
C TRP A 203 -13.48 2.43 -7.07
N LEU A 204 -13.15 1.99 -5.86
CA LEU A 204 -11.80 1.86 -5.34
C LEU A 204 -11.40 0.40 -5.25
N GLU A 205 -10.11 0.10 -5.46
CA GLU A 205 -9.51 -1.21 -5.24
C GLU A 205 -8.17 -1.04 -4.52
N ILE A 206 -7.86 -1.91 -3.55
CA ILE A 206 -6.62 -1.80 -2.76
C ILE A 206 -5.51 -2.61 -3.43
N PHE A 207 -4.36 -1.98 -3.63
CA PHE A 207 -3.14 -2.57 -4.20
C PHE A 207 -1.96 -2.35 -3.25
N PRO A 208 -1.85 -3.18 -2.22
CA PRO A 208 -0.91 -2.97 -1.13
C PRO A 208 0.54 -3.20 -1.57
N GLY A 209 1.45 -2.31 -1.17
CA GLY A 209 2.86 -2.40 -1.54
C GLY A 209 3.61 -1.10 -1.29
N HIS A 210 3.21 -0.04 -2.01
CA HIS A 210 3.74 1.31 -1.79
C HIS A 210 3.43 1.78 -0.37
N THR A 211 2.13 1.86 -0.06
CA THR A 211 1.59 1.83 1.30
C THR A 211 0.76 0.56 1.49
N GLU A 212 0.38 0.23 2.72
CA GLU A 212 -0.44 -0.95 2.99
C GLU A 212 -1.88 -0.79 2.45
N GLN A 213 -2.35 0.44 2.29
CA GLN A 213 -3.74 0.74 1.91
C GLN A 213 -3.84 1.54 0.60
N LEU A 214 -2.81 1.50 -0.24
CA LEU A 214 -2.79 2.20 -1.52
C LEU A 214 -4.02 1.84 -2.35
N MET A 215 -4.83 2.83 -2.69
CA MET A 215 -6.04 2.65 -3.49
C MET A 215 -5.81 3.06 -4.95
N THR A 216 -6.31 2.26 -5.88
CA THR A 216 -6.50 2.68 -7.28
C THR A 216 -7.94 3.14 -7.48
N VAL A 217 -8.13 4.11 -8.38
CA VAL A 217 -9.47 4.65 -8.69
C VAL A 217 -9.87 4.20 -10.08
N HIS A 218 -10.98 3.47 -10.15
CA HIS A 218 -11.53 2.93 -11.38
C HIS A 218 -12.74 3.74 -11.83
N VAL A 219 -12.80 4.02 -13.13
CA VAL A 219 -13.90 4.69 -13.79
C VAL A 219 -14.35 3.85 -14.98
N GLU A 220 -15.59 3.36 -14.94
CA GLU A 220 -16.19 2.58 -16.03
C GLU A 220 -17.50 3.21 -16.49
N SER A 221 -17.66 3.31 -17.80
CA SER A 221 -18.90 3.77 -18.41
C SER A 221 -19.03 3.17 -19.81
N GLU A 222 -20.21 2.65 -20.13
CA GLU A 222 -20.52 2.10 -21.46
C GLU A 222 -19.52 1.01 -21.93
N GLY A 223 -18.99 0.22 -21.00
CA GLY A 223 -18.02 -0.84 -21.27
C GLY A 223 -16.59 -0.37 -21.55
N GLU A 224 -16.32 0.93 -21.38
CA GLU A 224 -14.98 1.49 -21.41
C GLU A 224 -14.47 1.73 -19.99
N HIS A 225 -13.18 1.47 -19.76
CA HIS A 225 -12.59 1.50 -18.42
C HIS A 225 -11.29 2.32 -18.39
N ALA A 226 -11.20 3.23 -17.42
CA ALA A 226 -9.97 3.88 -17.03
C ALA A 226 -9.61 3.63 -15.55
N CYS A 227 -8.33 3.65 -15.25
CA CYS A 227 -7.81 3.45 -13.91
C CYS A 227 -6.70 4.45 -13.61
N PHE A 228 -6.88 5.26 -12.57
CA PHE A 228 -5.76 5.96 -11.93
C PHE A 228 -5.01 4.96 -11.07
N VAL A 229 -3.79 4.62 -11.51
CA VAL A 229 -3.02 3.49 -10.93
C VAL A 229 -2.22 3.90 -9.69
N SER A 230 -2.07 5.20 -9.45
CA SER A 230 -1.25 5.75 -8.36
C SER A 230 0.16 5.13 -8.34
N ASP A 231 0.81 5.11 -7.18
CA ASP A 231 2.19 4.68 -6.98
C ASP A 231 2.37 3.15 -7.03
N LEU A 232 1.31 2.41 -7.33
CA LEU A 232 1.46 1.03 -7.80
C LEU A 232 2.33 1.02 -9.05
N VAL A 233 2.11 1.95 -9.99
CA VAL A 233 2.97 2.17 -11.15
C VAL A 233 3.13 3.69 -11.32
N PRO A 234 4.18 4.31 -10.73
CA PRO A 234 4.26 5.77 -10.68
C PRO A 234 4.44 6.39 -12.08
N THR A 235 5.21 5.74 -12.95
CA THR A 235 5.43 6.19 -14.34
C THR A 235 5.50 5.04 -15.35
N SER A 236 5.40 5.34 -16.64
CA SER A 236 5.60 4.36 -17.72
C SER A 236 7.01 3.74 -17.72
N ALA A 237 8.00 4.38 -17.10
CA ALA A 237 9.34 3.83 -16.90
C ALA A 237 9.37 2.69 -15.85
N HIS A 238 8.32 2.56 -15.03
CA HIS A 238 8.17 1.56 -13.98
C HIS A 238 7.27 0.38 -14.39
N LEU A 239 6.94 0.25 -15.70
CA LEU A 239 6.11 -0.85 -16.21
C LEU A 239 6.76 -2.23 -16.06
N GLU A 240 8.09 -2.31 -15.93
CA GLU A 240 8.75 -3.56 -15.56
C GLU A 240 8.34 -3.94 -14.12
N PRO A 241 7.67 -5.08 -13.89
CA PRO A 241 7.12 -5.42 -12.58
C PRO A 241 8.14 -5.34 -11.42
N THR A 242 9.40 -5.66 -11.69
CA THR A 242 10.48 -5.69 -10.70
C THR A 242 11.15 -4.34 -10.44
N TRP A 243 10.82 -3.29 -11.21
CA TRP A 243 11.39 -1.95 -11.04
C TRP A 243 10.58 -1.17 -9.99
N ALA A 244 10.68 -1.64 -8.75
CA ALA A 244 10.05 -1.04 -7.58
C ALA A 244 10.81 0.20 -7.09
N MET A 245 10.12 1.09 -6.38
CA MET A 245 10.75 2.27 -5.77
C MET A 245 11.41 1.90 -4.44
N GLY A 246 12.42 2.66 -4.03
CA GLY A 246 12.94 2.62 -2.67
C GLY A 246 11.93 3.13 -1.62
N TYR A 247 10.89 3.84 -2.08
CA TYR A 247 9.79 4.33 -1.26
C TYR A 247 8.82 3.23 -0.84
N ASP A 248 8.71 2.14 -1.60
CA ASP A 248 7.74 1.08 -1.35
C ASP A 248 7.98 0.42 0.02
N LEU A 249 6.95 0.36 0.86
CA LEU A 249 7.03 -0.29 2.17
C LEU A 249 7.17 -1.81 2.04
N ALA A 250 6.55 -2.42 1.02
CA ALA A 250 6.58 -3.85 0.73
C ALA A 250 6.84 -4.13 -0.77
N PRO A 251 8.07 -3.94 -1.28
CA PRO A 251 8.38 -3.97 -2.73
C PRO A 251 8.12 -5.34 -3.41
N LEU A 252 8.26 -6.45 -2.67
CA LEU A 252 7.89 -7.77 -3.18
C LEU A 252 6.38 -7.89 -3.40
N ARG A 253 5.58 -7.31 -2.51
CA ARG A 253 4.12 -7.26 -2.64
C ARG A 253 3.73 -6.37 -3.81
N THR A 254 4.34 -5.19 -3.94
CA THR A 254 4.17 -4.30 -5.11
C THR A 254 4.39 -5.05 -6.43
N THR A 255 5.41 -5.90 -6.51
CA THR A 255 5.72 -6.68 -7.73
C THR A 255 4.59 -7.65 -8.10
N GLU A 256 4.02 -8.36 -7.12
CA GLU A 256 2.92 -9.29 -7.37
C GLU A 256 1.61 -8.57 -7.70
N GLU A 257 1.33 -7.48 -6.98
CA GLU A 257 0.18 -6.62 -7.23
C GLU A 257 0.21 -5.96 -8.63
N ARG A 258 1.39 -5.55 -9.11
CA ARG A 258 1.58 -5.09 -10.50
C ARG A 258 1.21 -6.15 -11.51
N LYS A 259 1.64 -7.40 -11.31
CA LYS A 259 1.30 -8.50 -12.22
C LYS A 259 -0.21 -8.75 -12.25
N ARG A 260 -0.87 -8.72 -11.07
CA ARG A 260 -2.34 -8.83 -10.94
C ARG A 260 -3.05 -7.71 -11.70
N PHE A 261 -2.57 -6.47 -11.54
CA PHE A 261 -3.08 -5.31 -12.27
C PHE A 261 -2.91 -5.46 -13.78
N TYR A 262 -1.70 -5.77 -14.26
CA TYR A 262 -1.42 -5.90 -15.70
C TYR A 262 -2.24 -6.98 -16.39
N ALA A 263 -2.50 -8.10 -15.72
CA ALA A 263 -3.32 -9.17 -16.27
C ALA A 263 -4.71 -8.68 -16.69
N ARG A 264 -5.33 -7.81 -15.88
CA ARG A 264 -6.65 -7.21 -16.16
C ARG A 264 -6.54 -6.02 -17.09
N ALA A 265 -5.68 -5.05 -16.78
CA ALA A 265 -5.54 -3.82 -17.55
C ALA A 265 -5.25 -4.06 -19.04
N ILE A 266 -4.44 -5.08 -19.35
CA ILE A 266 -4.12 -5.45 -20.74
C ILE A 266 -5.28 -6.21 -21.38
N ALA A 267 -5.86 -7.21 -20.69
CA ALA A 267 -6.93 -8.03 -21.25
C ALA A 267 -8.20 -7.23 -21.54
N GLU A 268 -8.53 -6.31 -20.64
CA GLU A 268 -9.74 -5.48 -20.68
C GLU A 268 -9.47 -4.10 -21.33
N GLN A 269 -8.24 -3.84 -21.79
CA GLN A 269 -7.86 -2.64 -22.55
C GLN A 269 -8.10 -1.31 -21.79
N TRP A 270 -7.77 -1.29 -20.51
CA TRP A 270 -7.94 -0.11 -19.64
C TRP A 270 -7.05 1.05 -20.09
N LEU A 271 -7.57 2.27 -19.97
CA LEU A 271 -6.75 3.48 -19.99
C LEU A 271 -6.16 3.70 -18.61
N VAL A 272 -4.84 3.55 -18.51
CA VAL A 272 -4.08 3.71 -17.27
C VAL A 272 -3.60 5.15 -17.17
N LEU A 273 -3.90 5.82 -16.05
CA LEU A 273 -3.47 7.18 -15.74
C LEU A 273 -2.39 7.14 -14.65
N PHE A 274 -1.26 7.79 -14.92
CA PHE A 274 -0.09 7.76 -14.05
C PHE A 274 0.00 9.03 -13.19
N PRO A 275 0.31 8.92 -11.88
CA PRO A 275 0.49 10.09 -11.02
C PRO A 275 1.75 10.88 -11.39
N HIS A 276 2.83 10.18 -11.77
CA HIS A 276 4.16 10.78 -11.85
C HIS A 276 4.79 10.78 -13.24
N ASP A 277 4.08 10.31 -14.26
CA ASP A 277 4.57 10.40 -15.63
C ASP A 277 4.17 11.72 -16.28
N HIS A 278 5.15 12.62 -16.42
CA HIS A 278 4.92 13.91 -17.06
C HIS A 278 4.67 13.76 -18.57
N ASP A 279 5.42 12.88 -19.25
CA ASP A 279 5.43 12.78 -20.71
C ASP A 279 4.33 11.84 -21.22
N VAL A 280 3.99 10.82 -20.45
CA VAL A 280 2.95 9.83 -20.76
C VAL A 280 1.94 9.80 -19.60
N PRO A 281 1.13 10.85 -19.39
CA PRO A 281 0.21 10.94 -18.26
C PRO A 281 -0.90 9.88 -18.29
N MET A 282 -1.22 9.36 -19.48
CA MET A 282 -2.15 8.24 -19.64
C MET A 282 -1.85 7.44 -20.92
N THR A 283 -2.07 6.13 -20.87
CA THR A 283 -1.91 5.24 -22.02
C THR A 283 -2.63 3.91 -21.79
N LYS A 284 -2.78 3.11 -22.84
CA LYS A 284 -3.12 1.69 -22.72
C LYS A 284 -1.86 0.85 -22.55
N LEU A 285 -2.00 -0.27 -21.85
CA LEU A 285 -0.89 -1.21 -21.67
C LEU A 285 -1.00 -2.37 -22.66
N LEU A 286 0.14 -2.76 -23.22
CA LEU A 286 0.28 -3.87 -24.17
C LEU A 286 1.45 -4.77 -23.74
N LYS A 287 1.50 -5.98 -24.29
CA LYS A 287 2.71 -6.81 -24.27
C LYS A 287 3.43 -6.70 -25.60
N ASP A 288 4.75 -6.49 -25.54
CA ASP A 288 5.60 -6.58 -26.73
C ASP A 288 5.80 -8.05 -27.18
N GLU A 289 6.53 -8.24 -28.29
CA GLU A 289 6.85 -9.57 -28.84
C GLU A 289 7.59 -10.49 -27.85
N ARG A 290 8.22 -9.92 -26.81
CA ARG A 290 8.97 -10.64 -25.77
C ARG A 290 8.14 -10.83 -24.50
N GLY A 291 6.86 -10.44 -24.52
CA GLY A 291 5.94 -10.53 -23.39
C GLY A 291 6.12 -9.44 -22.33
N LYS A 292 6.96 -8.42 -22.58
CA LYS A 292 7.19 -7.32 -21.64
C LYS A 292 6.06 -6.31 -21.74
N VAL A 293 5.61 -5.81 -20.58
CA VAL A 293 4.59 -4.76 -20.52
C VAL A 293 5.17 -3.43 -20.99
N ILE A 294 4.48 -2.80 -21.93
CA ILE A 294 4.83 -1.51 -22.53
C ILE A 294 3.61 -0.59 -22.61
N ALA A 295 3.87 0.72 -22.62
CA ALA A 295 2.86 1.72 -22.96
C ALA A 295 2.59 1.67 -24.48
N GLU A 296 1.32 1.80 -24.87
CA GLU A 296 0.93 1.97 -26.27
C GLU A 296 1.54 3.27 -26.83
N GLN A 297 2.27 3.16 -27.95
CA GLN A 297 2.85 4.33 -28.62
C GLN A 297 1.77 5.11 -29.35
N GLN A 298 1.61 6.40 -29.01
CA GLN A 298 0.76 7.30 -29.79
C GLN A 298 1.44 7.60 -31.13
N THR A 299 0.78 7.25 -32.23
CA THR A 299 1.19 7.69 -33.57
C THR A 299 1.10 9.22 -33.60
N LYS A 300 2.26 9.90 -33.70
CA LYS A 300 2.31 11.33 -34.03
C LYS A 300 1.47 11.55 -35.29
N ARG A 301 0.44 12.39 -35.22
CA ARG A 301 -0.25 12.91 -36.41
C ARG A 301 0.78 13.68 -37.25
N GLU A 302 1.41 13.01 -38.20
CA GLU A 302 2.14 13.69 -39.26
C GLU A 302 1.14 14.47 -40.11
N LYS A 303 1.47 15.74 -40.31
CA LYS A 303 0.77 16.65 -41.22
C LYS A 303 0.64 15.99 -42.59
N ILE A 304 -0.58 15.76 -43.04
CA ILE A 304 -0.85 15.48 -44.46
C ILE A 304 -0.46 16.74 -45.23
N SER A 305 0.72 16.70 -45.85
CA SER A 305 1.17 17.62 -46.89
C SER A 305 1.72 16.78 -48.05
N SER A 306 0.87 16.62 -49.05
CA SER A 306 1.16 16.48 -50.49
C SER A 306 2.57 16.05 -50.93
N ARG A 307 2.67 14.86 -51.54
CA ARG A 307 3.41 14.55 -52.80
C ARG A 307 3.19 13.06 -53.13
N HIS A 308 2.23 12.73 -53.99
CA HIS A 308 2.41 12.41 -55.42
C HIS A 308 3.36 11.24 -55.75
N SER A 309 2.72 10.20 -56.30
CA SER A 309 3.14 9.28 -57.38
C SER A 309 4.39 8.40 -57.21
N ALA A 310 4.21 7.08 -57.27
CA ALA A 310 4.42 6.30 -58.51
C ALA A 310 4.27 4.78 -58.27
N GLY A 311 3.70 4.08 -59.26
CA GLY A 311 4.09 2.71 -59.61
C GLY A 311 3.22 1.57 -59.10
N ALA A 312 2.12 1.28 -59.81
CA ALA A 312 1.48 -0.04 -59.79
C ALA A 312 1.92 -0.81 -61.04
N GLU A 313 2.55 -1.98 -60.87
CA GLU A 313 2.73 -2.96 -61.94
C GLU A 313 1.81 -4.15 -61.72
N ALA A 314 0.92 -4.35 -62.70
CA ALA A 314 0.04 -5.49 -62.82
C ALA A 314 0.80 -6.66 -63.47
N LYS A 315 0.71 -7.86 -62.87
CA LYS A 315 1.08 -9.12 -63.55
C LYS A 315 -0.17 -9.80 -64.11
N GLN A 316 -0.12 -10.01 -65.42
CA GLN A 316 -1.10 -10.72 -66.24
C GLN A 316 -1.32 -12.16 -65.78
N ILE A 317 -2.58 -12.59 -65.85
CA ILE A 317 -3.03 -13.98 -65.81
C ILE A 317 -3.17 -14.46 -67.26
N ALA A 318 -2.65 -15.65 -67.57
CA ALA A 318 -2.94 -16.37 -68.80
C ALA A 318 -3.66 -17.70 -68.47
N PRO A 319 -4.60 -18.18 -69.30
CA PRO A 319 -5.46 -19.33 -68.97
C PRO A 319 -4.91 -20.64 -69.55
N LEU A 320 -5.09 -21.75 -68.83
CA LEU A 320 -4.96 -23.11 -69.35
C LEU A 320 -6.14 -23.96 -68.87
N GLY A 321 -6.74 -24.69 -69.81
CA GLY A 321 -7.90 -25.56 -69.64
C GLY A 321 -7.61 -26.93 -68.98
N PRO A 322 -8.49 -27.92 -69.18
CA PRO A 322 -9.04 -28.74 -68.09
C PRO A 322 -8.16 -29.96 -67.73
N GLN A 323 -7.93 -30.17 -66.43
CA GLN A 323 -7.44 -31.41 -65.84
C GLN A 323 -8.18 -31.68 -64.51
N GLU A 324 -9.41 -32.18 -64.59
CA GLU A 324 -10.28 -32.41 -63.41
C GLU A 324 -10.07 -33.76 -62.70
N SER A 325 -9.09 -34.59 -63.07
CA SER A 325 -8.92 -35.93 -62.45
C SER A 325 -7.73 -36.07 -61.48
N HIS A 326 -6.77 -35.13 -61.42
CA HIS A 326 -5.60 -35.22 -60.53
C HIS A 326 -5.64 -34.29 -59.30
N THR A 327 -6.60 -33.37 -59.25
CA THR A 327 -6.71 -32.36 -58.17
C THR A 327 -7.37 -32.91 -56.90
N HIS A 328 -8.24 -33.91 -57.02
CA HIS A 328 -8.99 -34.45 -55.87
C HIS A 328 -8.11 -35.27 -54.91
N GLU A 329 -7.19 -36.07 -55.44
CA GLU A 329 -6.29 -36.91 -54.64
C GLU A 329 -5.23 -36.07 -53.91
N GLN A 330 -4.72 -35.02 -54.57
CA GLN A 330 -3.80 -34.06 -53.96
C GLN A 330 -4.48 -33.20 -52.87
N ALA A 331 -5.73 -32.80 -53.09
CA ALA A 331 -6.52 -32.08 -52.08
C ALA A 331 -6.82 -32.95 -50.85
N MET A 332 -7.18 -34.23 -51.06
CA MET A 332 -7.35 -35.20 -49.97
C MET A 332 -6.07 -35.41 -49.16
N LEU A 333 -4.92 -35.56 -49.83
CA LEU A 333 -3.62 -35.72 -49.16
C LEU A 333 -3.22 -34.46 -48.38
N ALA A 334 -3.47 -33.27 -48.93
CA ALA A 334 -3.22 -32.01 -48.23
C ALA A 334 -4.11 -31.86 -46.99
N MET A 335 -5.42 -32.15 -47.12
CA MET A 335 -6.37 -32.09 -46.00
C MET A 335 -6.07 -33.13 -44.92
N THR A 336 -5.61 -34.33 -45.31
CA THR A 336 -5.21 -35.38 -44.37
C THR A 336 -3.97 -34.94 -43.58
N ARG A 337 -2.96 -34.36 -44.25
CA ARG A 337 -1.76 -33.83 -43.58
C ARG A 337 -2.08 -32.66 -42.66
N GLU A 338 -2.97 -31.76 -43.07
CA GLU A 338 -3.40 -30.62 -42.24
C GLU A 338 -4.16 -31.10 -40.99
N LEU A 339 -5.01 -32.12 -41.14
CA LEU A 339 -5.72 -32.76 -40.02
C LEU A 339 -4.75 -33.48 -39.07
N GLU A 340 -3.77 -34.22 -39.60
CA GLU A 340 -2.71 -34.86 -38.82
C GLU A 340 -1.89 -33.82 -38.04
N GLN A 341 -1.45 -32.75 -38.72
CA GLN A 341 -0.67 -31.67 -38.11
C GLN A 341 -1.47 -30.93 -37.03
N SER A 342 -2.76 -30.68 -37.25
CA SER A 342 -3.64 -30.06 -36.26
C SER A 342 -3.84 -30.95 -35.04
N ARG A 343 -4.02 -32.27 -35.25
CA ARG A 343 -4.16 -33.26 -34.17
C ARG A 343 -2.88 -33.40 -33.34
N GLU A 344 -1.72 -33.44 -34.00
CA GLU A 344 -0.41 -33.46 -33.33
C GLU A 344 -0.14 -32.18 -32.54
N SER A 345 -0.49 -31.02 -33.11
CA SER A 345 -0.34 -29.72 -32.45
C SER A 345 -1.22 -29.62 -31.20
N PHE A 346 -2.49 -30.05 -31.28
CA PHE A 346 -3.40 -30.08 -30.13
C PHE A 346 -2.88 -31.02 -29.03
N GLN A 347 -2.49 -32.25 -29.38
CA GLN A 347 -1.97 -33.21 -28.40
C GLN A 347 -0.70 -32.67 -27.71
N SER A 348 0.24 -32.12 -28.49
CA SER A 348 1.49 -31.58 -27.96
C SER A 348 1.27 -30.39 -27.05
N PHE A 349 0.31 -29.51 -27.39
CA PHE A 349 -0.06 -28.38 -26.54
C PHE A 349 -0.62 -28.85 -25.19
N VAL A 350 -1.61 -29.75 -25.19
CA VAL A 350 -2.25 -30.19 -23.94
C VAL A 350 -1.32 -31.07 -23.09
N ASP A 351 -0.41 -31.83 -23.72
CA ASP A 351 0.62 -32.62 -23.01
C ASP A 351 1.70 -31.75 -22.35
N ALA A 352 1.95 -30.55 -22.88
CA ALA A 352 2.91 -29.60 -22.31
C ALA A 352 2.36 -28.83 -21.08
N LEU A 353 1.04 -28.82 -20.89
CA LEU A 353 0.42 -28.16 -19.73
C LEU A 353 0.63 -28.99 -18.45
N PRO A 354 0.98 -28.36 -17.32
CA PRO A 354 1.14 -29.03 -16.02
C PRO A 354 -0.22 -29.30 -15.35
N VAL A 355 -1.20 -29.78 -16.11
CA VAL A 355 -2.57 -30.07 -15.65
C VAL A 355 -2.99 -31.44 -16.10
N GLU A 356 -3.91 -32.07 -15.37
CA GLU A 356 -4.54 -33.32 -15.80
C GLU A 356 -5.78 -33.00 -16.62
N ALA A 357 -5.73 -33.24 -17.93
CA ALA A 357 -6.84 -32.93 -18.81
C ALA A 357 -7.46 -34.21 -19.38
N TYR A 358 -8.79 -34.25 -19.45
CA TYR A 358 -9.54 -35.31 -20.11
C TYR A 358 -10.81 -34.79 -20.79
N ILE A 359 -11.33 -35.57 -21.74
CA ILE A 359 -12.62 -35.32 -22.39
C ILE A 359 -13.46 -36.59 -22.30
N LYS A 360 -14.76 -36.42 -21.98
CA LYS A 360 -15.78 -37.47 -22.02
C LYS A 360 -16.87 -37.15 -23.04
N ASP A 361 -17.41 -38.20 -23.65
CA ASP A 361 -18.59 -38.12 -24.51
C ASP A 361 -19.89 -37.96 -23.70
N LYS A 362 -21.03 -37.84 -24.40
CA LYS A 362 -22.37 -37.73 -23.79
C LYS A 362 -22.78 -38.91 -22.89
N ASN A 363 -22.11 -40.05 -23.02
CA ASN A 363 -22.37 -41.25 -22.22
C ASN A 363 -21.36 -41.39 -21.06
N GLY A 364 -20.50 -40.39 -20.84
CA GLY A 364 -19.47 -40.40 -19.80
C GLY A 364 -18.26 -41.29 -20.13
N ARG A 365 -18.05 -41.65 -21.40
CA ARG A 365 -16.89 -42.42 -21.84
C ARG A 365 -15.71 -41.51 -22.12
N PHE A 366 -14.52 -41.85 -21.64
CA PHE A 366 -13.30 -41.11 -21.98
C PHE A 366 -12.99 -41.22 -23.47
N VAL A 367 -12.75 -40.09 -24.11
CA VAL A 367 -12.36 -40.01 -25.52
C VAL A 367 -11.01 -39.33 -25.73
N PHE A 368 -10.50 -38.68 -24.69
CA PHE A 368 -9.18 -38.08 -24.65
C PHE A 368 -8.71 -37.93 -23.21
N TYR A 369 -7.40 -38.04 -23.01
CA TYR A 369 -6.70 -37.54 -21.83
C TYR A 369 -5.25 -37.23 -22.19
N ASN A 370 -4.64 -36.32 -21.43
CA ASN A 370 -3.27 -35.91 -21.68
C ASN A 370 -2.25 -36.77 -20.93
N GLN A 371 -0.97 -36.56 -21.26
CA GLN A 371 0.13 -37.34 -20.70
C GLN A 371 0.25 -37.19 -19.17
N GLN A 372 -0.12 -36.05 -18.60
CA GLN A 372 -0.01 -35.82 -17.16
C GLN A 372 -0.98 -36.70 -16.37
N LEU A 373 -2.23 -36.81 -16.82
CA LEU A 373 -3.20 -37.75 -16.26
C LEU A 373 -2.70 -39.20 -16.41
N ALA A 374 -2.18 -39.55 -17.59
CA ALA A 374 -1.68 -40.90 -17.84
C ALA A 374 -0.51 -41.29 -16.90
N LYS A 375 0.41 -40.35 -16.65
CA LYS A 375 1.54 -40.55 -15.72
C LYS A 375 1.07 -40.75 -14.29
N ARG A 376 0.12 -39.95 -13.81
CA ARG A 376 -0.37 -40.07 -12.43
C ARG A 376 -1.01 -41.42 -12.15
N PHE A 377 -1.85 -41.87 -13.07
CA PHE A 377 -2.56 -43.14 -12.91
C PHE A 377 -1.75 -44.34 -13.40
N CYS A 378 -0.54 -44.12 -13.93
CA CYS A 378 0.34 -45.16 -14.48
C CYS A 378 -0.33 -45.99 -15.60
N ILE A 379 -1.06 -45.33 -16.51
CA ILE A 379 -1.86 -45.96 -17.57
C ILE A 379 -1.29 -45.68 -18.97
N SER A 380 -1.59 -46.55 -19.93
CA SER A 380 -1.20 -46.31 -21.34
C SER A 380 -2.09 -45.27 -22.04
N LYS A 381 -1.67 -44.75 -23.19
CA LYS A 381 -2.37 -43.67 -23.94
C LYS A 381 -3.78 -44.02 -24.45
N THR A 382 -4.15 -45.31 -24.47
CA THR A 382 -5.45 -45.76 -24.99
C THR A 382 -6.26 -46.58 -23.99
N GLU A 383 -5.71 -46.93 -22.83
CA GLU A 383 -6.30 -47.87 -21.88
C GLU A 383 -7.66 -47.45 -21.33
N TRP A 384 -7.87 -46.15 -21.15
CA TRP A 384 -9.10 -45.61 -20.60
C TRP A 384 -10.08 -45.15 -21.68
N ILE A 385 -9.64 -45.09 -22.93
CA ILE A 385 -10.50 -44.67 -24.05
C ILE A 385 -11.67 -45.65 -24.19
N GLY A 386 -12.89 -45.10 -24.21
CA GLY A 386 -14.13 -45.85 -24.26
C GLY A 386 -14.66 -46.35 -22.91
N LYS A 387 -13.87 -46.27 -21.82
CA LYS A 387 -14.32 -46.65 -20.47
C LYS A 387 -15.08 -45.53 -19.79
N THR A 388 -15.94 -45.87 -18.85
CA THR A 388 -16.70 -44.94 -17.98
C THR A 388 -16.07 -44.86 -16.60
N SER A 389 -16.52 -43.91 -15.77
CA SER A 389 -16.07 -43.81 -14.38
C SER A 389 -16.29 -45.09 -13.55
N TYR A 390 -17.35 -45.85 -13.85
CA TYR A 390 -17.67 -47.10 -13.16
C TYR A 390 -16.72 -48.24 -13.51
N ASP A 391 -16.01 -48.15 -14.64
CA ASP A 391 -15.02 -49.15 -15.05
C ASP A 391 -13.65 -48.90 -14.38
N LEU A 392 -13.45 -47.73 -13.77
CA LEU A 392 -12.14 -47.23 -13.32
C LEU A 392 -12.06 -47.01 -11.82
N TRP A 393 -13.16 -46.63 -11.17
CA TRP A 393 -13.19 -46.26 -9.75
C TRP A 393 -14.15 -47.14 -8.96
N SER A 394 -14.05 -47.07 -7.63
CA SER A 394 -15.05 -47.68 -6.74
C SER A 394 -16.43 -47.10 -7.03
N ARG A 395 -17.48 -47.86 -6.73
CA ARG A 395 -18.85 -47.44 -7.04
C ARG A 395 -19.20 -46.08 -6.44
N GLU A 396 -18.80 -45.85 -5.19
CA GLU A 396 -19.02 -44.60 -4.47
C GLU A 396 -18.30 -43.40 -5.13
N ALA A 397 -17.02 -43.55 -5.49
CA ALA A 397 -16.27 -42.50 -6.18
C ALA A 397 -16.79 -42.26 -7.61
N ALA A 398 -17.18 -43.32 -8.32
CA ALA A 398 -17.76 -43.24 -9.64
C ALA A 398 -19.14 -42.55 -9.63
N ASP A 399 -19.98 -42.82 -8.62
CA ASP A 399 -21.28 -42.18 -8.42
C ASP A 399 -21.10 -40.66 -8.26
N GLN A 400 -20.14 -40.23 -7.43
CA GLN A 400 -19.83 -38.81 -7.21
C GLN A 400 -19.33 -38.13 -8.48
N LEU A 401 -18.31 -38.70 -9.14
CA LEU A 401 -17.76 -38.13 -10.38
C LEU A 401 -18.82 -38.04 -11.48
N THR A 402 -19.68 -39.05 -11.60
CA THR A 402 -20.74 -39.08 -12.61
C THR A 402 -21.85 -38.08 -12.31
N ALA A 403 -22.16 -37.80 -11.04
CA ALA A 403 -23.14 -36.79 -10.66
C ALA A 403 -22.68 -35.38 -11.07
N GLU A 404 -21.40 -35.07 -10.84
CA GLU A 404 -20.78 -33.81 -11.28
C GLU A 404 -20.76 -33.70 -12.81
N ASP A 405 -20.36 -34.77 -13.51
CA ASP A 405 -20.33 -34.82 -14.96
C ASP A 405 -21.74 -34.60 -15.55
N ARG A 406 -22.76 -35.23 -14.95
CA ARG A 406 -24.17 -35.07 -15.33
C ARG A 406 -24.65 -33.64 -15.11
N TYR A 407 -24.34 -33.03 -13.97
CA TYR A 407 -24.70 -31.64 -13.69
C TYR A 407 -24.16 -30.69 -14.78
N VAL A 408 -22.88 -30.81 -15.13
CA VAL A 408 -22.26 -29.98 -16.17
C VAL A 408 -22.91 -30.22 -17.54
N MET A 409 -23.21 -31.48 -17.86
CA MET A 409 -23.80 -31.85 -19.14
C MET A 409 -25.26 -31.39 -19.30
N GLU A 410 -26.08 -31.55 -18.26
CA GLU A 410 -27.51 -31.19 -18.27
C GLU A 410 -27.73 -29.68 -18.17
N THR A 411 -27.00 -29.01 -17.27
CA THR A 411 -27.20 -27.58 -17.01
C THR A 411 -26.41 -26.67 -17.93
N GLY A 412 -25.31 -27.16 -18.51
CA GLY A 412 -24.37 -26.36 -19.28
C GLY A 412 -23.50 -25.41 -18.44
N LYS A 413 -23.64 -25.41 -17.12
CA LYS A 413 -22.79 -24.62 -16.21
C LYS A 413 -21.47 -25.34 -15.95
N SER A 414 -20.39 -24.57 -15.79
CA SER A 414 -19.12 -25.13 -15.32
C SER A 414 -19.23 -25.62 -13.88
N PHE A 415 -18.43 -26.62 -13.54
CA PHE A 415 -18.22 -27.07 -12.17
C PHE A 415 -16.79 -26.75 -11.77
N GLU A 416 -16.63 -26.18 -10.57
CA GLU A 416 -15.33 -25.97 -9.93
C GLU A 416 -15.37 -26.49 -8.51
N GLY A 417 -14.38 -27.28 -8.11
CA GLY A 417 -14.29 -27.85 -6.78
C GLY A 417 -12.85 -28.02 -6.32
N ASN A 418 -12.61 -27.81 -5.02
CA ASN A 418 -11.33 -28.10 -4.40
C ASN A 418 -11.42 -29.41 -3.63
N VAL A 419 -10.43 -30.28 -3.80
CA VAL A 419 -10.38 -31.60 -3.17
C VAL A 419 -9.04 -31.76 -2.47
N ALA A 420 -9.08 -32.08 -1.19
CA ALA A 420 -7.90 -32.50 -0.43
C ALA A 420 -7.86 -34.02 -0.40
N LEU A 421 -6.83 -34.62 -0.99
CA LEU A 421 -6.66 -36.05 -1.11
C LEU A 421 -5.47 -36.51 -0.25
N PRO A 422 -5.66 -37.46 0.68
CA PRO A 422 -4.53 -38.05 1.40
C PRO A 422 -3.68 -38.90 0.45
N ASN A 423 -2.37 -38.75 0.58
CA ASN A 423 -1.37 -39.63 -0.03
C ASN A 423 -1.17 -40.88 0.81
N SER A 424 -0.57 -41.91 0.21
CA SER A 424 -0.27 -43.19 0.86
C SER A 424 0.72 -43.07 2.04
N ASP A 425 1.50 -41.98 2.09
CA ASP A 425 2.45 -41.68 3.17
C ASP A 425 1.84 -40.81 4.30
N GLY A 426 0.55 -40.48 4.21
CA GLY A 426 -0.16 -39.65 5.18
C GLY A 426 -0.05 -38.13 4.94
N SER A 427 0.71 -37.69 3.93
CA SER A 427 0.67 -36.29 3.47
C SER A 427 -0.63 -35.98 2.71
N MET A 428 -0.96 -34.69 2.53
CA MET A 428 -2.17 -34.27 1.82
C MET A 428 -1.79 -33.58 0.52
N ASN A 429 -2.44 -33.97 -0.58
CA ASN A 429 -2.41 -33.24 -1.84
C ASN A 429 -3.68 -32.40 -1.99
N PHE A 430 -3.54 -31.21 -2.55
CA PHE A 430 -4.64 -30.28 -2.78
C PHE A 430 -4.87 -30.12 -4.28
N TRP A 431 -6.09 -30.36 -4.73
CA TRP A 431 -6.44 -30.35 -6.15
C TRP A 431 -7.59 -29.40 -6.43
N LYS A 432 -7.48 -28.60 -7.48
CA LYS A 432 -8.61 -27.88 -8.06
C LYS A 432 -9.09 -28.60 -9.30
N ILE A 433 -10.36 -28.97 -9.32
CA ILE A 433 -11.02 -29.64 -10.44
C ILE A 433 -11.96 -28.66 -11.12
N ILE A 434 -11.84 -28.54 -12.44
CA ILE A 434 -12.70 -27.71 -13.29
C ILE A 434 -13.30 -28.61 -14.36
N LYS A 435 -14.62 -28.55 -14.56
CA LYS A 435 -15.33 -29.29 -15.61
C LYS A 435 -16.20 -28.34 -16.42
N VAL A 436 -16.14 -28.47 -17.74
CA VAL A 436 -16.86 -27.60 -18.68
C VAL A 436 -17.52 -28.41 -19.78
N ARG A 437 -18.70 -27.96 -20.20
CA ARG A 437 -19.39 -28.51 -21.37
C ARG A 437 -18.98 -27.74 -22.62
N PHE A 438 -18.79 -28.45 -23.72
CA PHE A 438 -18.61 -27.88 -25.05
C PHE A 438 -19.31 -28.73 -26.11
N ASN A 439 -19.41 -28.23 -27.34
CA ASN A 439 -19.98 -28.97 -28.47
C ASN A 439 -18.89 -29.25 -29.50
N GLN A 440 -18.81 -30.50 -29.98
CA GLN A 440 -17.97 -30.89 -31.10
C GLN A 440 -18.85 -31.48 -32.21
N GLY A 441 -18.92 -30.83 -33.37
CA GLY A 441 -19.76 -31.30 -34.49
C GLY A 441 -21.25 -31.43 -34.15
N GLY A 442 -21.78 -30.58 -33.26
CA GLY A 442 -23.17 -30.65 -32.79
C GLY A 442 -23.43 -31.68 -31.68
N VAL A 443 -22.42 -32.44 -31.25
CA VAL A 443 -22.53 -33.41 -30.15
C VAL A 443 -22.01 -32.77 -28.85
N PRO A 444 -22.79 -32.80 -27.75
CA PRO A 444 -22.33 -32.28 -26.47
C PRO A 444 -21.28 -33.21 -25.85
N MET A 445 -20.23 -32.59 -25.30
CA MET A 445 -19.09 -33.25 -24.66
C MET A 445 -18.71 -32.48 -23.39
N MET A 446 -17.93 -33.14 -22.53
CA MET A 446 -17.40 -32.53 -21.32
C MET A 446 -15.88 -32.64 -21.28
N ALA A 447 -15.20 -31.56 -20.92
CA ALA A 447 -13.78 -31.55 -20.61
C ALA A 447 -13.59 -31.33 -19.11
N GLY A 448 -12.69 -32.10 -18.51
CA GLY A 448 -12.27 -31.94 -17.13
C GLY A 448 -10.79 -31.63 -17.04
N VAL A 449 -10.43 -30.73 -16.13
CA VAL A 449 -9.06 -30.32 -15.83
C VAL A 449 -8.82 -30.42 -14.32
N GLY A 450 -7.76 -31.10 -13.90
CA GLY A 450 -7.25 -31.14 -12.54
C GLY A 450 -5.93 -30.39 -12.40
N ILE A 451 -5.84 -29.49 -11.43
CA ILE A 451 -4.66 -28.69 -11.13
C ILE A 451 -4.16 -29.05 -9.73
N ASP A 452 -2.90 -29.44 -9.62
CA ASP A 452 -2.24 -29.65 -8.33
C ASP A 452 -1.90 -28.29 -7.70
N LEU A 453 -2.49 -28.01 -6.54
CA LEU A 453 -2.26 -26.81 -5.75
C LEU A 453 -1.41 -27.09 -4.50
N THR A 454 -0.87 -28.29 -4.33
CA THR A 454 -0.19 -28.71 -3.10
C THR A 454 1.00 -27.81 -2.77
N ALA A 455 1.87 -27.55 -3.75
CA ALA A 455 3.04 -26.70 -3.55
C ALA A 455 2.67 -25.25 -3.19
N GLU A 456 1.61 -24.72 -3.82
CA GLU A 456 1.16 -23.35 -3.58
C GLU A 456 0.51 -23.19 -2.20
N GLN A 457 -0.37 -24.13 -1.82
CA GLN A 457 -0.98 -24.18 -0.48
C GLN A 457 0.06 -24.29 0.64
N LEU A 458 1.08 -25.15 0.46
CA LEU A 458 2.15 -25.28 1.44
C LEU A 458 3.00 -24.00 1.54
N ARG A 459 3.26 -23.35 0.40
CA ARG A 459 4.00 -22.08 0.35
C ARG A 459 3.26 -20.95 1.05
N GLU A 460 1.96 -20.84 0.81
CA GLU A 460 1.09 -19.85 1.44
C GLU A 460 1.04 -20.03 2.97
N ARG A 461 0.87 -21.27 3.44
CA ARG A 461 0.91 -21.57 4.88
C ARG A 461 2.24 -21.23 5.53
N ASN A 462 3.36 -21.56 4.89
CA ASN A 462 4.69 -21.25 5.40
C ASN A 462 4.96 -19.73 5.43
N LEU A 463 4.45 -19.00 4.44
CA LEU A 463 4.57 -17.55 4.36
C LEU A 463 3.80 -16.88 5.51
N GLU A 464 2.57 -17.31 5.78
CA GLU A 464 1.75 -16.77 6.87
C GLU A 464 2.41 -17.00 8.24
N GLN A 465 2.92 -18.21 8.47
CA GLN A 465 3.66 -18.53 9.69
C GLN A 465 4.88 -17.63 9.88
N THR A 466 5.68 -17.45 8.83
CA THR A 466 6.89 -16.61 8.87
C THR A 466 6.55 -15.14 9.13
N LYS A 467 5.44 -14.65 8.57
CA LYS A 467 4.96 -13.27 8.74
C LYS A 467 4.58 -12.99 10.19
N ASP A 468 3.91 -13.93 10.83
CA ASP A 468 3.51 -13.81 12.23
C ASP A 468 4.71 -13.87 13.17
N ASP A 469 5.68 -14.76 12.90
CA ASP A 469 6.93 -14.81 13.66
C ASP A 469 7.70 -13.48 13.56
N LEU A 470 7.76 -12.89 12.36
CA LEU A 470 8.42 -11.60 12.13
C LEU A 470 7.69 -10.45 12.84
N ARG A 471 6.35 -10.43 12.81
CA ARG A 471 5.54 -9.43 13.54
C ARG A 471 5.78 -9.49 15.03
N ASN A 472 5.86 -10.69 15.60
CA ASN A 472 6.14 -10.88 17.02
C ASN A 472 7.55 -10.45 17.40
N ALA A 473 8.55 -10.75 16.55
CA ALA A 473 9.92 -10.27 16.73
C ALA A 473 10.00 -8.74 16.67
N ASN A 474 9.31 -8.10 15.71
CA ASN A 474 9.28 -6.65 15.57
C ASN A 474 8.59 -5.96 16.75
N ARG A 475 7.47 -6.50 17.25
CA ARG A 475 6.83 -5.96 18.48
C ARG A 475 7.78 -6.02 19.67
N ARG A 476 8.55 -7.12 19.79
CA ARG A 476 9.54 -7.27 20.86
C ARG A 476 10.69 -6.27 20.73
N LEU A 477 11.18 -6.02 19.51
CA LEU A 477 12.22 -5.02 19.24
C LEU A 477 11.73 -3.59 19.48
N GLN A 478 10.49 -3.26 19.11
CA GLN A 478 9.89 -1.95 19.36
C GLN A 478 9.74 -1.67 20.86
N HIS A 479 9.34 -2.68 21.64
CA HIS A 479 9.23 -2.55 23.09
C HIS A 479 10.58 -2.30 23.77
N LEU A 480 11.66 -2.96 23.29
CA LEU A 480 13.03 -2.76 23.79
C LEU A 480 13.64 -1.39 23.43
N SER A 481 13.05 -0.64 22.49
CA SER A 481 13.59 0.64 22.02
C SER A 481 13.05 1.86 22.80
N VAL A 482 11.83 1.79 23.32
CA VAL A 482 11.09 2.96 23.85
C VAL A 482 10.90 2.94 25.36
N THR A 483 10.80 1.75 25.96
CA THR A 483 10.57 1.59 27.41
C THR A 483 11.81 1.05 28.12
N ASP A 484 11.89 1.25 29.43
CA ASP A 484 12.92 0.70 30.30
C ASP A 484 12.54 -0.74 30.71
N GLU A 485 13.44 -1.70 30.47
CA GLU A 485 13.18 -3.14 30.69
C GLU A 485 12.83 -3.52 32.13
N LEU A 486 13.25 -2.71 33.10
CA LEU A 486 12.99 -3.00 34.51
C LEU A 486 11.62 -2.47 34.94
N THR A 487 11.26 -1.28 34.48
CA THR A 487 10.16 -0.48 35.03
C THR A 487 8.99 -0.29 34.07
N ASP A 488 9.07 -0.70 32.81
CA ASP A 488 8.06 -0.45 31.76
C ASP A 488 7.66 1.02 31.59
N LEU A 489 8.41 1.96 32.18
CA LEU A 489 8.26 3.39 31.92
C LEU A 489 9.01 3.74 30.64
N TRP A 490 8.78 4.95 30.12
CA TRP A 490 9.59 5.47 29.03
C TRP A 490 11.06 5.49 29.44
N ASN A 491 11.96 5.09 28.54
CA ASN A 491 13.40 5.17 28.81
C ASN A 491 13.93 6.59 28.50
N ARG A 492 15.14 6.88 28.98
CA ARG A 492 15.80 8.19 28.76
C ARG A 492 15.88 8.60 27.29
N ARG A 493 16.10 7.64 26.38
CA ARG A 493 16.23 7.90 24.94
C ARG A 493 14.90 8.39 24.36
N ALA A 494 13.82 7.70 24.69
CA ALA A 494 12.48 8.06 24.23
C ALA A 494 12.02 9.39 24.84
N PHE A 495 12.40 9.67 26.09
CA PHE A 495 12.13 10.96 26.73
C PHE A 495 12.79 12.14 26.01
N GLY A 496 14.04 12.02 25.56
CA GLY A 496 14.72 13.10 24.83
C GLY A 496 14.01 13.51 23.54
N ILE A 497 13.37 12.57 22.86
CA ILE A 497 12.53 12.86 21.69
C ILE A 497 11.23 13.53 22.13
N ARG A 498 10.57 12.94 23.13
CA ARG A 498 9.23 13.36 23.57
C ARG A 498 9.19 14.74 24.19
N ILE A 499 10.22 15.13 24.96
CA ILE A 499 10.29 16.47 25.55
C ILE A 499 10.37 17.56 24.48
N ALA A 500 11.11 17.32 23.39
CA ALA A 500 11.21 18.26 22.27
C ALA A 500 9.86 18.47 21.56
N GLU A 501 9.08 17.39 21.37
CA GLU A 501 7.74 17.45 20.79
C GLU A 501 6.78 18.26 21.67
N GLU A 502 6.74 17.97 22.98
CA GLU A 502 5.86 18.65 23.92
C GLU A 502 6.24 20.12 24.11
N MET A 503 7.53 20.47 24.06
CA MET A 503 7.99 21.86 24.05
C MET A 503 7.51 22.60 22.81
N ALA A 504 7.58 21.98 21.62
CA ALA A 504 7.08 22.58 20.38
C ALA A 504 5.56 22.81 20.43
N VAL A 505 4.81 21.87 21.03
CA VAL A 505 3.37 22.04 21.26
C VAL A 505 3.09 23.17 22.26
N ALA A 506 3.80 23.19 23.39
CA ALA A 506 3.65 24.19 24.43
C ALA A 506 3.87 25.60 23.91
N HIS A 507 4.93 25.79 23.11
CA HIS A 507 5.28 27.07 22.49
C HIS A 507 4.19 27.51 21.48
N ARG A 508 3.74 26.59 20.61
CA ARG A 508 2.69 26.89 19.61
C ARG A 508 1.35 27.25 20.26
N MET A 509 0.98 26.54 21.32
CA MET A 509 -0.32 26.69 21.98
C MET A 509 -0.31 27.73 23.12
N LYS A 510 0.84 28.33 23.42
CA LYS A 510 1.06 29.19 24.59
C LYS A 510 0.53 28.55 25.89
N SER A 511 0.79 27.25 26.05
CA SER A 511 0.36 26.47 27.21
C SER A 511 1.56 26.13 28.08
N PRO A 512 1.44 26.15 29.42
CA PRO A 512 2.57 25.86 30.30
C PRO A 512 2.99 24.39 30.19
N LEU A 513 4.29 24.11 30.31
CA LEU A 513 4.85 22.77 30.36
C LEU A 513 5.79 22.70 31.55
N THR A 514 5.64 21.71 32.42
CA THR A 514 6.52 21.56 33.59
C THR A 514 7.24 20.22 33.56
N LEU A 515 8.54 20.24 33.84
CA LEU A 515 9.36 19.05 34.04
C LEU A 515 9.60 18.84 35.52
N ALA A 516 9.35 17.61 36.00
CA ALA A 516 9.76 17.15 37.31
C ALA A 516 10.89 16.11 37.19
N LEU A 517 12.01 16.35 37.86
CA LEU A 517 13.05 15.35 38.08
C LEU A 517 12.93 14.78 39.48
N ILE A 518 13.02 13.46 39.59
CA ILE A 518 12.69 12.70 40.79
C ILE A 518 13.84 11.74 41.07
N ASP A 519 14.35 11.72 42.30
CA ASP A 519 15.42 10.82 42.72
C ASP A 519 15.06 10.09 44.02
N LEU A 520 15.28 8.78 44.05
CA LEU A 520 15.02 7.98 45.24
C LEU A 520 16.10 8.22 46.32
N ASP A 521 15.66 8.74 47.46
CA ASP A 521 16.54 9.14 48.54
C ASP A 521 17.26 7.93 49.17
N ASN A 522 18.59 7.99 49.18
CA ASN A 522 19.45 6.96 49.76
C ASN A 522 19.29 5.58 49.11
N PHE A 523 18.92 5.51 47.82
CA PHE A 523 18.75 4.25 47.11
C PHE A 523 19.98 3.33 47.17
N LYS A 524 21.20 3.91 47.11
CA LYS A 524 22.43 3.16 47.32
C LYS A 524 22.45 2.38 48.64
N ALA A 525 21.98 2.98 49.74
CA ALA A 525 21.92 2.29 51.03
C ALA A 525 20.91 1.13 51.04
N ILE A 526 19.87 1.18 50.21
CA ILE A 526 18.93 0.08 49.99
C ILE A 526 19.65 -1.08 49.30
N ASN A 527 20.37 -0.79 48.21
CA ASN A 527 21.18 -1.80 47.51
C ASN A 527 22.26 -2.40 48.40
N ASP A 528 22.97 -1.58 49.17
CA ASP A 528 24.04 -2.02 50.06
C ASP A 528 23.50 -2.91 51.20
N SER A 529 22.26 -2.68 51.65
CA SER A 529 21.65 -3.44 52.76
C SER A 529 20.92 -4.71 52.33
N PHE A 530 20.30 -4.71 51.13
CA PHE A 530 19.36 -5.77 50.71
C PHE A 530 19.69 -6.38 49.34
N GLY A 531 20.75 -5.90 48.67
CA GLY A 531 21.19 -6.34 47.36
C GLY A 531 20.43 -5.72 46.20
N HIS A 532 21.05 -5.74 45.02
CA HIS A 532 20.48 -5.23 43.78
C HIS A 532 19.10 -5.82 43.41
N PRO A 533 18.80 -7.12 43.60
CA PRO A 533 17.47 -7.64 43.28
C PRO A 533 16.33 -6.96 44.06
N TYR A 534 16.60 -6.55 45.30
CA TYR A 534 15.63 -5.79 46.09
C TYR A 534 15.56 -4.33 45.63
N GLY A 535 16.69 -3.73 45.23
CA GLY A 535 16.69 -2.41 44.58
C GLY A 535 15.84 -2.40 43.31
N ASP A 536 15.97 -3.41 42.47
CA ASP A 536 15.17 -3.59 41.26
C ASP A 536 13.67 -3.70 41.56
N HIS A 537 13.32 -4.39 42.65
CA HIS A 537 11.95 -4.46 43.15
C HIS A 537 11.42 -3.08 43.57
N VAL A 538 12.20 -2.31 44.32
CA VAL A 538 11.86 -0.94 44.71
C VAL A 538 11.65 -0.04 43.50
N LEU A 539 12.46 -0.18 42.45
CA LEU A 539 12.30 0.60 41.21
C LEU A 539 11.01 0.24 40.46
N ARG A 540 10.60 -1.03 40.43
CA ARG A 540 9.30 -1.46 39.88
C ARG A 540 8.12 -0.87 40.66
N GLN A 541 8.21 -0.88 41.99
CA GLN A 541 7.20 -0.30 42.86
C GLN A 541 7.10 1.22 42.67
N MET A 542 8.23 1.92 42.55
CA MET A 542 8.24 3.34 42.23
C MET A 542 7.55 3.64 40.89
N ALA A 543 7.80 2.80 39.87
CA ALA A 543 7.15 2.94 38.58
C ALA A 543 5.62 2.74 38.66
N GLU A 544 5.15 1.80 39.47
CA GLU A 544 3.73 1.62 39.76
C GLU A 544 3.11 2.86 40.42
N VAL A 545 3.79 3.42 41.42
CA VAL A 545 3.36 4.65 42.11
C VAL A 545 3.26 5.81 41.11
N LEU A 546 4.22 5.97 40.21
CA LEU A 546 4.17 6.97 39.14
C LEU A 546 3.00 6.75 38.18
N ARG A 547 2.78 5.52 37.72
CA ARG A 547 1.69 5.20 36.76
C ARG A 547 0.31 5.47 37.34
N THR A 548 0.11 5.19 38.62
CA THR A 548 -1.18 5.34 39.29
C THR A 548 -1.48 6.78 39.72
N ASN A 549 -0.45 7.62 39.87
CA ASN A 549 -0.58 8.99 40.37
C ASN A 549 -0.37 10.09 39.31
N LYS A 550 -0.24 9.72 38.03
CA LYS A 550 -0.14 10.65 36.90
C LYS A 550 -1.47 10.74 36.12
N ARG A 551 -1.66 11.81 35.34
CA ARG A 551 -2.76 11.93 34.36
C ARG A 551 -2.46 11.10 33.11
N VAL A 552 -3.45 10.94 32.24
CA VAL A 552 -3.29 10.18 30.99
C VAL A 552 -2.25 10.85 30.10
N GLU A 553 -2.28 12.19 29.97
CA GLU A 553 -1.32 12.97 29.17
C GLU A 553 0.10 13.10 29.76
N ASP A 554 0.28 12.81 31.05
CA ASP A 554 1.58 12.95 31.72
C ASP A 554 2.52 11.81 31.29
N ILE A 555 3.80 12.14 31.08
CA ILE A 555 4.80 11.17 30.61
C ILE A 555 5.75 10.84 31.75
N ALA A 556 5.70 9.58 32.22
CA ALA A 556 6.58 9.07 33.27
C ALA A 556 7.73 8.27 32.66
N VAL A 557 8.94 8.57 33.13
CA VAL A 557 10.21 8.12 32.53
C VAL A 557 11.11 7.58 33.63
N ARG A 558 11.83 6.49 33.35
CA ARG A 558 13.05 6.18 34.12
C ARG A 558 14.24 6.85 33.45
N TYR A 559 14.75 7.89 34.08
CA TYR A 559 15.78 8.76 33.52
C TYR A 559 17.17 8.12 33.59
N GLY A 560 17.42 7.30 34.62
CA GLY A 560 18.62 6.46 34.71
C GLY A 560 18.92 6.04 36.15
N GLY A 561 19.40 4.81 36.39
CA GLY A 561 19.67 4.33 37.75
C GLY A 561 18.41 4.38 38.63
N GLU A 562 18.46 5.21 39.68
CA GLU A 562 17.38 5.55 40.61
C GLU A 562 16.60 6.84 40.29
N GLU A 563 16.92 7.49 39.17
CA GLU A 563 16.33 8.74 38.73
C GLU A 563 15.14 8.49 37.80
N PHE A 564 14.07 9.26 38.03
CA PHE A 564 12.84 9.28 37.26
C PHE A 564 12.54 10.71 36.82
N ALA A 565 11.72 10.84 35.77
CA ALA A 565 11.21 12.12 35.32
C ALA A 565 9.71 12.05 35.05
N LEU A 566 9.03 13.16 35.27
CA LEU A 566 7.63 13.34 34.90
C LEU A 566 7.50 14.63 34.07
N LEU A 567 7.08 14.48 32.82
CA LEU A 567 6.73 15.62 31.97
C LEU A 567 5.23 15.88 32.09
N LEU A 568 4.87 17.13 32.38
CA LEU A 568 3.51 17.57 32.72
C LEU A 568 3.04 18.62 31.71
N PRO A 569 2.46 18.20 30.56
CA PRO A 569 1.89 19.11 29.59
C PRO A 569 0.75 19.93 30.19
N ARG A 570 0.60 21.17 29.72
CA ARG A 570 -0.47 22.11 30.12
C ARG A 570 -0.56 22.33 31.63
N SER A 571 0.58 22.25 32.31
CA SER A 571 0.68 22.42 33.76
C SER A 571 1.73 23.47 34.09
N ASP A 572 1.29 24.54 34.75
CA ASP A 572 2.19 25.51 35.36
C ASP A 572 2.81 24.95 36.65
N GLN A 573 3.70 25.72 37.27
CA GLN A 573 4.41 25.32 38.48
C GLN A 573 3.47 24.90 39.62
N ALA A 574 2.34 25.59 39.80
CA ALA A 574 1.38 25.31 40.86
C ALA A 574 0.62 23.99 40.59
N ALA A 575 0.15 23.79 39.36
CA ALA A 575 -0.52 22.57 38.94
C ALA A 575 0.43 21.36 39.02
N ALA A 576 1.69 21.54 38.62
CA ALA A 576 2.70 20.50 38.70
C ALA A 576 3.06 20.15 40.15
N ALA A 577 3.14 21.15 41.04
CA ALA A 577 3.37 20.93 42.45
C ALA A 577 2.28 20.06 43.09
N ILE A 578 1.01 20.26 42.74
CA ILE A 578 -0.09 19.42 43.22
C ILE A 578 0.11 17.95 42.84
N VAL A 579 0.51 17.68 41.59
CA VAL A 579 0.77 16.31 41.11
C VAL A 579 1.96 15.70 41.87
N CYS A 580 3.03 16.46 42.06
CA CYS A 580 4.24 15.98 42.74
C CYS A 580 4.03 15.79 44.26
N GLU A 581 3.26 16.64 44.92
CA GLU A 581 2.91 16.47 46.35
C GLU A 581 1.99 15.25 46.56
N ARG A 582 1.05 15.02 45.63
CA ARG A 582 0.25 13.79 45.62
C ARG A 582 1.15 12.57 45.47
N LEU A 583 2.15 12.63 44.58
CA LEU A 583 3.12 11.56 44.40
C LEU A 583 3.93 11.29 45.69
N LEU A 584 4.44 12.32 46.35
CA LEU A 584 5.17 12.17 47.62
C LEU A 584 4.27 11.58 48.71
N THR A 585 3.00 11.98 48.77
CA THR A 585 2.02 11.42 49.71
C THR A 585 1.77 9.94 49.41
N ALA A 586 1.53 9.58 48.14
CA ALA A 586 1.35 8.19 47.72
C ALA A 586 2.59 7.34 48.04
N MET A 587 3.80 7.86 47.86
CA MET A 587 5.03 7.16 48.24
C MET A 587 5.13 6.92 49.75
N ARG A 588 4.71 7.88 50.59
CA ARG A 588 4.72 7.71 52.06
C ARG A 588 3.72 6.66 52.53
N GLU A 589 2.59 6.56 51.85
CA GLU A 589 1.51 5.60 52.16
C GLU A 589 1.73 4.23 51.50
N TYR A 590 2.62 4.14 50.51
CA TYR A 590 2.89 2.90 49.80
C TYR A 590 3.50 1.82 50.74
N PRO A 591 3.02 0.58 50.71
CA PRO A 591 3.45 -0.49 51.62
C PRO A 591 4.81 -1.07 51.20
N TRP A 592 5.89 -0.32 51.39
CA TRP A 592 7.25 -0.79 51.12
C TRP A 592 7.64 -1.97 52.03
N GLU A 593 8.10 -3.08 51.44
CA GLU A 593 8.25 -4.36 52.14
C GLU A 593 9.27 -4.35 53.28
N LYS A 594 10.47 -3.78 53.07
CA LYS A 594 11.57 -3.83 54.05
C LYS A 594 11.77 -2.54 54.82
N ARG A 595 11.64 -1.40 54.15
CA ARG A 595 11.82 -0.08 54.74
C ARG A 595 11.10 0.99 53.92
N PRO A 596 10.69 2.11 54.53
CA PRO A 596 10.15 3.25 53.80
C PRO A 596 11.14 3.78 52.75
N VAL A 597 10.63 4.10 51.58
CA VAL A 597 11.36 4.72 50.46
C VAL A 597 10.78 6.13 50.26
N ASN A 598 11.66 7.11 50.16
CA ASN A 598 11.30 8.51 49.90
C ASN A 598 11.95 8.97 48.59
N ALA A 599 11.45 10.07 48.03
CA ALA A 599 12.08 10.74 46.91
C ALA A 599 12.21 12.24 47.15
N SER A 600 13.24 12.81 46.55
CA SER A 600 13.37 14.25 46.36
C SER A 600 12.89 14.60 44.96
N ILE A 601 12.15 15.72 44.82
CA ILE A 601 11.60 16.17 43.53
C ILE A 601 12.01 17.62 43.28
N GLY A 602 12.55 17.90 42.10
CA GLY A 602 12.77 19.24 41.57
C GLY A 602 11.85 19.51 40.39
N ILE A 603 11.13 20.64 40.38
CA ILE A 603 10.29 21.04 39.25
C ILE A 603 10.75 22.36 38.63
N ALA A 604 10.65 22.46 37.31
CA ALA A 604 10.83 23.70 36.56
C ALA A 604 9.79 23.80 35.44
N THR A 605 9.17 24.97 35.30
CA THR A 605 8.22 25.26 34.22
C THR A 605 8.94 25.93 33.06
N LEU A 606 8.68 25.46 31.84
CA LEU A 606 9.24 25.96 30.58
C LEU A 606 9.08 27.48 30.47
N GLU A 607 10.19 28.15 30.18
CA GLU A 607 10.23 29.59 29.88
C GLU A 607 10.31 29.83 28.36
N ASP A 608 10.04 31.07 27.94
CA ASP A 608 10.12 31.44 26.53
C ASP A 608 11.57 31.28 26.00
N ASP A 609 11.69 30.76 24.77
CA ASP A 609 12.97 30.52 24.08
C ASP A 609 13.97 29.59 24.79
N GLU A 610 13.48 28.72 25.68
CA GLU A 610 14.29 27.77 26.43
C GLU A 610 14.47 26.41 25.71
N THR A 611 15.66 25.80 25.79
CA THR A 611 15.92 24.43 25.31
C THR A 611 15.59 23.35 26.34
N ALA A 612 15.43 22.09 25.89
CA ALA A 612 15.16 20.96 26.78
C ALA A 612 16.28 20.77 27.84
N GLU A 613 17.53 21.04 27.47
CA GLU A 613 18.68 20.98 28.37
C GLU A 613 18.64 22.06 29.45
N GLN A 614 18.23 23.29 29.09
CA GLN A 614 18.07 24.39 30.04
C GLN A 614 16.93 24.11 31.03
N LEU A 615 15.80 23.61 30.54
CA LEU A 615 14.67 23.20 31.38
C LEU A 615 15.06 22.08 32.34
N ALA A 616 15.76 21.05 31.84
CA ALA A 616 16.28 19.96 32.66
C ALA A 616 17.29 20.45 33.69
N HIS A 617 18.15 21.41 33.33
CA HIS A 617 19.12 21.98 34.26
C HIS A 617 18.44 22.74 35.43
N ARG A 618 17.41 23.54 35.16
CA ARG A 618 16.65 24.22 36.22
C ARG A 618 15.92 23.23 37.14
N ALA A 619 15.33 22.17 36.57
CA ALA A 619 14.70 21.12 37.35
C ALA A 619 15.73 20.37 38.23
N ASP A 620 16.96 20.15 37.72
CA ASP A 620 18.06 19.51 38.44
C ASP A 620 18.57 20.37 39.61
N LEU A 621 18.72 21.69 39.42
CA LEU A 621 19.06 22.62 40.50
C LEU A 621 18.03 22.58 41.63
N ALA A 622 16.74 22.54 41.29
CA ALA A 622 15.67 22.40 42.28
C ALA A 622 15.74 21.05 43.00
N LEU A 623 16.01 19.95 42.28
CA LEU A 623 16.18 18.61 42.85
C LEU A 623 17.38 18.55 43.80
N TYR A 624 18.49 19.18 43.43
CA TYR A 624 19.67 19.28 44.27
C TYR A 624 19.38 20.02 45.59
N ARG A 625 18.63 21.13 45.55
CA ARG A 625 18.19 21.83 46.77
C ARG A 625 17.24 20.98 47.60
N ALA A 626 16.33 20.21 46.99
CA ALA A 626 15.48 19.26 47.71
C ALA A 626 16.32 18.23 48.50
N LYS A 627 17.37 17.68 47.88
CA LYS A 627 18.31 16.75 48.52
C LYS A 627 19.10 17.39 49.68
N ARG A 628 19.52 18.66 49.55
CA ARG A 628 20.30 19.39 50.58
C ARG A 628 19.45 19.87 51.75
N THR A 629 18.20 20.26 51.51
CA THR A 629 17.35 20.89 52.53
C THR A 629 16.58 19.91 53.41
N GLY A 630 16.82 18.60 53.25
CA GLY A 630 16.29 17.57 54.15
C GLY A 630 15.60 16.39 53.47
N LYS A 631 15.64 16.30 52.12
CA LYS A 631 15.08 15.17 51.34
C LYS A 631 13.56 15.02 51.51
N ALA A 632 12.97 14.00 50.87
CA ALA A 632 11.55 13.63 50.98
C ALA A 632 10.56 14.78 50.69
N ARG A 633 10.90 15.66 49.75
CA ARG A 633 10.19 16.91 49.48
C ARG A 633 10.26 17.32 48.02
N LEU A 634 9.33 18.19 47.66
CA LEU A 634 9.32 18.94 46.43
C LEU A 634 10.02 20.29 46.64
N VAL A 635 10.83 20.70 45.67
CA VAL A 635 11.31 22.08 45.52
C VAL A 635 11.00 22.53 44.10
N ALA A 636 10.40 23.70 43.96
CA ALA A 636 10.25 24.35 42.66
C ALA A 636 11.44 25.26 42.39
N TYR A 637 11.87 25.31 41.14
CA TYR A 637 12.91 26.23 40.71
C TYR A 637 12.46 27.68 40.93
N SER A 638 13.38 28.51 41.40
CA SER A 638 13.25 29.96 41.47
C SER A 638 14.61 30.59 41.17
N PRO A 639 14.68 31.79 40.57
CA PRO A 639 15.95 32.41 40.16
C PRO A 639 16.97 32.59 41.31
N GLU A 640 16.52 32.64 42.56
CA GLU A 640 17.40 32.73 43.73
C GLU A 640 18.20 31.43 44.00
N LEU A 641 17.82 30.30 43.39
CA LEU A 641 18.56 29.04 43.48
C LEU A 641 19.89 29.05 42.75
N GLU A 642 20.12 29.93 41.76
CA GLU A 642 21.38 29.97 41.01
C GLU A 642 22.56 30.47 41.86
N TRP A 643 22.28 31.04 43.04
CA TRP A 643 23.25 31.73 43.89
C TRP A 643 23.45 31.06 45.28
N GLU A 644 22.91 29.85 45.51
CA GLU A 644 23.03 29.02 46.74
C GLU A 644 23.77 27.69 46.52
#